data_AF-A0A935TGN9-F1
#
_entry.id   AF-A0A935TGN9-F1
#
_cell.length_a   1.000
_cell.length_b   1.000
_cell.length_c   1.000
_cell.angle_alpha   90.00
_cell.angle_beta   90.00
_cell.angle_gamma   90.00
#
_symmetry.space_group_name_H-M   'P 1'
#
loop_
_entity.id
_entity.type
_entity.pdbx_description
1 polymer ?
#
loop_
_entity_poly.entity_id
_entity_poly.type
_entity_poly.pdbx_seq_one_letter_code
_entity_poly.pdbx_strand_id
1 'polypeptide(L)'
;MLNSIYRNINLNYIGMVMEMIIRNKVNNLILFLTLSVSIMAQTNEIHFYVSPNGSDNNIGSIDLPFVSIDKAIDAIRAERIKAPKASYTVFLRKGIYHISKTIEFDDRDVFGDEAPLNIRPYEDESVRISGGIKIPQDIIGFVTDTTISNRFITRVKDNILQIDYSGLNIDEGKIQPHGFGRPYTNTQMELFGRERAYFLARWPNSGFISYNRVIEKGSTPSEGDFSNKGAVIEYTANRISRWQSSEEPWIAGFFHYGFADDALPIKNIDIEKKQITTGLPTFYGFSSGESFNSFYGFNIKEDIDIPGEYFVDKKNKKIFFYPYDNEDLSDLSLSLLEKPLITFENSANICFENIIIECTRGMGIYIEGGNNIRFNSCTIRNIGTVAICLGKGVDENGIPASKLLGNFKEYLYSNQTWDRNCGSDHLIENCEIFNTGSGGILLGGGNRLTLERGNNRVSNCSIHDFNRYEKTYRGAINIDGVGNVIDHNEIYNCPAVAIHLNGNDHLIEYNIIHDAVTDGHDMGAIYYGRNPSERGNIVRYNYFHHNGNKEGTIMSVYHDDGACGMEVYGNVFYKPGNIAVMIGGGNDIVYRNNIFVDVPIAFHVDNRMQNWGKEQFLDNNGIFHKRLNEVGIDKLPYSDAYPNLSDYWTNNLGLPKRNIIKNNLFVGVGQIHNGSSEWVNLGENITVFTDPGFESYSKMNFKLRNDSKVFTILPDFENIPFDKIGRKKRIFVDNLPTNANKDTQLLFVHNNETLMDNFLGVNGVYHGFAFMPEQLRKGMSASDREREFSRIKNMGLNIARTWYRPDWACGSNLYNDFNWNSQKMLAFYKWLDEMKKLNVDIALQAGWWFTNDTYFHSGNLKDNDSIVPNPEKDPARFAKWITESLQQLINVKNYTNIKYLVLFTEPLNYKSGIVPVGYTQNDYYEKVCKIINEELKKAGLRDKIKIVGPNSGSTRNAQWIGWAKHNLNDVIDIYSWHAYNATRWDREYGGWKEIVESGKNKISETGKPFWIDEYGCGIPNELIRTEPDYGNYIAQCIAAFIKAGAQTSMIWLLMDQQYVDPLENSDGNDSFHNGVHRWGLSKWPHDNLPNAKSPYPAFYAFSMISKYLGGRNETKVFKTTNSDSLYIVATQPNGKELSIMVVNASHSAKKFEIKFTESINFNLRKHLYDPEQIILDEDKFNIDYDKEFKNVQSNILDELPSRGVAVYSTMK
;
A
#
# COMPACT_ATOMS: atom_id res chain seq x y z
N MET A 1 27.31 -38.58 62.59
CA MET A 1 27.36 -38.09 63.99
C MET A 1 26.49 -36.85 64.05
N LEU A 2 25.26 -36.99 64.54
CA LEU A 2 24.91 -36.96 65.96
C LEU A 2 24.76 -35.52 66.47
N ASN A 3 23.52 -35.25 66.86
CA ASN A 3 23.07 -34.47 68.01
C ASN A 3 22.80 -32.96 67.90
N SER A 4 21.48 -32.73 67.95
CA SER A 4 20.76 -31.71 68.72
C SER A 4 20.85 -30.29 68.16
N ILE A 5 19.72 -29.65 67.87
CA ILE A 5 18.75 -29.21 68.89
C ILE A 5 17.28 -29.48 68.44
N TYR A 6 16.64 -30.45 69.12
CA TYR A 6 15.20 -30.50 69.44
C TYR A 6 14.96 -29.52 70.62
N ARG A 7 13.81 -28.97 71.00
CA ARG A 7 12.37 -29.26 70.82
C ARG A 7 11.61 -28.08 71.45
N ASN A 8 10.53 -27.60 70.83
CA ASN A 8 9.21 -27.40 71.45
C ASN A 8 8.26 -26.78 70.42
N ILE A 9 7.52 -27.63 69.69
CA ILE A 9 6.31 -27.24 68.98
C ILE A 9 5.12 -27.69 69.80
N ASN A 10 4.23 -26.72 69.99
CA ASN A 10 3.07 -26.68 70.85
C ASN A 10 1.96 -27.62 70.33
N LEU A 11 1.44 -28.49 71.19
CA LEU A 11 0.36 -29.44 70.91
C LEU A 11 -1.00 -28.77 70.58
N ASN A 12 -1.11 -27.44 70.70
CA ASN A 12 -2.32 -26.69 70.33
C ASN A 12 -2.51 -26.50 68.81
N TYR A 13 -1.47 -26.68 68.00
CA TYR A 13 -1.57 -26.44 66.55
C TYR A 13 -2.23 -27.61 65.79
N ILE A 14 -2.13 -28.84 66.31
CA ILE A 14 -2.69 -30.03 65.65
C ILE A 14 -4.21 -30.11 65.85
N GLY A 15 -4.72 -29.63 67.00
CA GLY A 15 -6.17 -29.53 67.25
C GLY A 15 -6.87 -28.51 66.36
N MET A 16 -6.29 -27.32 66.18
CA MET A 16 -6.85 -26.27 65.31
C MET A 16 -6.87 -26.68 63.84
N VAL A 17 -5.84 -27.38 63.36
CA VAL A 17 -5.79 -27.81 61.95
C VAL A 17 -6.80 -28.92 61.66
N MET A 18 -7.09 -29.83 62.62
CA MET A 18 -8.16 -30.82 62.44
C MET A 18 -9.56 -30.19 62.46
N GLU A 19 -9.84 -29.19 63.30
CA GLU A 19 -11.12 -28.48 63.29
C GLU A 19 -11.33 -27.66 62.00
N MET A 20 -10.27 -27.04 61.46
CA MET A 20 -10.34 -26.34 60.17
C MET A 20 -10.59 -27.29 58.99
N ILE A 21 -9.98 -28.48 58.99
CA ILE A 21 -10.17 -29.48 57.93
C ILE A 21 -11.58 -30.08 57.99
N ILE A 22 -12.15 -30.28 59.19
CA ILE A 22 -13.52 -30.78 59.36
C ILE A 22 -14.54 -29.70 58.99
N ARG A 23 -14.34 -28.42 59.38
CA ARG A 23 -15.20 -27.31 58.95
C ARG A 23 -15.18 -27.06 57.44
N ASN A 24 -14.01 -27.15 56.79
CA ASN A 24 -13.94 -27.03 55.34
C ASN A 24 -14.57 -28.22 54.60
N LYS A 25 -14.50 -29.43 55.15
CA LYS A 25 -15.17 -30.60 54.55
C LYS A 25 -16.69 -30.57 54.73
N VAL A 26 -17.19 -30.08 55.87
CA VAL A 26 -18.64 -29.95 56.10
C VAL A 26 -19.22 -28.77 55.32
N ASN A 27 -18.52 -27.64 55.21
CA ASN A 27 -18.95 -26.52 54.36
C ASN A 27 -18.90 -26.87 52.87
N ASN A 28 -17.89 -27.63 52.42
CA ASN A 28 -17.84 -28.10 51.03
C ASN A 28 -18.92 -29.15 50.73
N LEU A 29 -19.34 -29.96 51.71
CA LEU A 29 -20.43 -30.93 51.52
C LEU A 29 -21.82 -30.27 51.55
N ILE A 30 -22.01 -29.22 52.36
CA ILE A 30 -23.24 -28.41 52.36
C ILE A 30 -23.32 -27.55 51.10
N LEU A 31 -22.20 -27.01 50.61
CA LEU A 31 -22.13 -26.30 49.33
C LEU A 31 -22.38 -27.26 48.14
N PHE A 32 -21.93 -28.53 48.23
CA PHE A 32 -22.25 -29.55 47.24
C PHE A 32 -23.73 -29.97 47.28
N LEU A 33 -24.36 -30.01 48.45
CA LEU A 33 -25.76 -30.39 48.61
C LEU A 33 -26.76 -29.26 48.33
N THR A 34 -26.36 -27.98 48.47
CA THR A 34 -27.17 -26.84 48.03
C THR A 34 -26.94 -26.46 46.56
N LEU A 35 -25.83 -26.86 45.93
CA LEU A 35 -25.69 -26.77 44.46
C LEU A 35 -26.42 -27.89 43.70
N SER A 36 -26.80 -28.99 44.35
CA SER A 36 -27.57 -30.08 43.71
C SER A 36 -29.10 -29.88 43.72
N VAL A 37 -29.61 -28.73 44.17
CA VAL A 37 -31.01 -28.30 43.95
C VAL A 37 -31.05 -26.85 43.50
N SER A 38 -30.16 -26.48 42.58
CA SER A 38 -30.50 -25.44 41.60
C SER A 38 -31.14 -26.18 40.44
N ILE A 39 -32.45 -26.02 40.31
CA ILE A 39 -33.23 -26.44 39.16
C ILE A 39 -32.39 -26.15 37.92
N MET A 40 -32.04 -27.21 37.17
CA MET A 40 -31.64 -27.07 35.78
C MET A 40 -32.80 -26.35 35.09
N ALA A 41 -32.75 -25.02 35.04
CA ALA A 41 -33.43 -24.29 34.02
C ALA A 41 -32.69 -24.68 32.74
N GLN A 42 -33.17 -25.73 32.07
CA GLN A 42 -32.93 -25.90 30.65
C GLN A 42 -33.38 -24.58 30.02
N THR A 43 -32.43 -23.72 29.68
CA THR A 43 -32.69 -22.60 28.77
C THR A 43 -33.16 -23.26 27.48
N ASN A 44 -34.46 -23.22 27.23
CA ASN A 44 -35.01 -23.69 25.95
C ASN A 44 -34.32 -22.89 24.85
N GLU A 45 -33.60 -23.56 23.95
CA GLU A 45 -33.02 -22.95 22.77
C GLU A 45 -33.99 -23.18 21.60
N ILE A 46 -34.45 -22.10 20.98
CA ILE A 46 -35.41 -22.14 19.88
C ILE A 46 -34.69 -21.69 18.62
N HIS A 47 -34.74 -22.53 17.59
CA HIS A 47 -34.02 -22.29 16.35
C HIS A 47 -34.99 -22.16 15.16
N PHE A 48 -34.70 -21.21 14.28
CA PHE A 48 -35.34 -21.11 12.97
C PHE A 48 -34.29 -21.16 11.86
N TYR A 49 -34.64 -21.78 10.74
CA TYR A 49 -33.77 -21.93 9.58
C TYR A 49 -34.31 -21.12 8.41
N VAL A 50 -33.43 -20.41 7.72
CA VAL A 50 -33.74 -19.63 6.51
C VAL A 50 -32.84 -20.12 5.37
N SER A 51 -33.39 -20.32 4.17
CA SER A 51 -32.63 -20.78 2.99
C SER A 51 -33.07 -20.03 1.73
N PRO A 52 -32.16 -19.72 0.78
CA PRO A 52 -32.55 -19.12 -0.50
C PRO A 52 -33.54 -19.95 -1.33
N ASN A 53 -33.62 -21.26 -1.04
CA ASN A 53 -34.54 -22.20 -1.70
C ASN A 53 -35.76 -22.55 -0.81
N GLY A 54 -35.97 -21.85 0.30
CA GLY A 54 -37.05 -22.09 1.26
C GLY A 54 -38.42 -21.54 0.81
N SER A 55 -39.35 -21.44 1.75
CA SER A 55 -40.65 -20.77 1.54
C SER A 55 -41.16 -20.16 2.84
N ASP A 56 -41.73 -18.95 2.78
CA ASP A 56 -42.30 -18.31 3.98
C ASP A 56 -43.64 -18.92 4.44
N ASN A 57 -44.17 -19.89 3.68
CA ASN A 57 -45.27 -20.75 4.11
C ASN A 57 -44.80 -21.96 4.94
N ASN A 58 -43.49 -22.20 5.02
CA ASN A 58 -42.93 -23.27 5.83
C ASN A 58 -42.97 -22.93 7.33
N ILE A 59 -42.57 -23.88 8.17
CA ILE A 59 -42.54 -23.72 9.63
C ILE A 59 -41.18 -23.23 10.17
N GLY A 60 -40.16 -23.09 9.31
CA GLY A 60 -38.83 -22.65 9.70
C GLY A 60 -37.95 -23.72 10.34
N SER A 61 -38.25 -25.00 10.11
CA SER A 61 -37.37 -26.12 10.53
C SER A 61 -36.24 -26.32 9.53
N ILE A 62 -35.26 -27.18 9.86
CA ILE A 62 -34.14 -27.48 8.95
C ILE A 62 -34.60 -28.08 7.60
N ASP A 63 -35.65 -28.91 7.62
CA ASP A 63 -36.22 -29.56 6.42
C ASP A 63 -37.19 -28.65 5.66
N LEU A 64 -37.87 -27.76 6.39
CA LEU A 64 -38.83 -26.79 5.85
C LEU A 64 -38.43 -25.37 6.30
N PRO A 65 -37.33 -24.81 5.75
CA PRO A 65 -36.83 -23.51 6.15
C PRO A 65 -37.68 -22.37 5.55
N PHE A 66 -37.69 -21.22 6.22
CA PHE A 66 -38.21 -19.98 5.65
C PHE A 66 -37.35 -19.54 4.45
N VAL A 67 -37.88 -18.65 3.59
CA VAL A 67 -37.08 -18.02 2.53
C VAL A 67 -36.55 -16.65 2.96
N SER A 68 -37.29 -15.91 3.78
CA SER A 68 -36.90 -14.58 4.24
C SER A 68 -36.43 -14.55 5.70
N ILE A 69 -35.49 -13.65 5.97
CA ILE A 69 -34.99 -13.37 7.32
C ILE A 69 -36.10 -12.69 8.14
N ASP A 70 -36.87 -11.78 7.54
CA ASP A 70 -38.01 -11.12 8.18
C ASP A 70 -39.04 -12.12 8.73
N LYS A 71 -39.32 -13.19 7.98
CA LYS A 71 -40.26 -14.23 8.44
C LYS A 71 -39.74 -14.97 9.66
N ALA A 72 -38.43 -15.21 9.75
CA ALA A 72 -37.82 -15.82 10.93
C ALA A 72 -37.90 -14.88 12.15
N ILE A 73 -37.68 -13.59 11.96
CA ILE A 73 -37.83 -12.58 13.03
C ILE A 73 -39.28 -12.52 13.51
N ASP A 74 -40.26 -12.51 12.61
CA ASP A 74 -41.69 -12.53 12.97
C ASP A 74 -42.08 -13.80 13.73
N ALA A 75 -41.52 -14.96 13.36
CA ALA A 75 -41.72 -16.22 14.07
C ALA A 75 -41.14 -16.16 15.49
N ILE A 76 -39.96 -15.56 15.65
CA ILE A 76 -39.33 -15.32 16.97
C ILE A 76 -40.21 -14.39 17.81
N ARG A 77 -40.68 -13.27 17.26
CA ARG A 77 -41.57 -12.34 17.97
C ARG A 77 -42.82 -13.05 18.50
N ALA A 78 -43.40 -13.96 17.71
CA ALA A 78 -44.54 -14.78 18.14
C ALA A 78 -44.18 -15.80 19.23
N GLU A 79 -43.03 -16.46 19.14
CA GLU A 79 -42.59 -17.44 20.16
C GLU A 79 -42.14 -16.80 21.47
N ARG A 80 -41.58 -15.59 21.43
CA ARG A 80 -41.18 -14.85 22.63
C ARG A 80 -42.32 -14.57 23.59
N ILE A 81 -43.55 -14.47 23.10
CA ILE A 81 -44.75 -14.35 23.95
C ILE A 81 -44.94 -15.61 24.81
N LYS A 82 -44.59 -16.79 24.28
CA LYS A 82 -44.75 -18.09 24.94
C LYS A 82 -43.53 -18.45 25.79
N ALA A 83 -42.33 -18.15 25.31
CA ALA A 83 -41.07 -18.51 25.94
C ALA A 83 -40.13 -17.28 26.08
N PRO A 84 -40.46 -16.29 26.92
CA PRO A 84 -39.71 -15.03 27.01
C PRO A 84 -38.27 -15.17 27.54
N LYS A 85 -37.94 -16.31 28.17
CA LYS A 85 -36.60 -16.63 28.70
C LYS A 85 -35.82 -17.63 27.85
N ALA A 86 -36.34 -18.03 26.69
CA ALA A 86 -35.63 -18.90 25.76
C ALA A 86 -34.56 -18.11 24.99
N SER A 87 -33.44 -18.75 24.64
CA SER A 87 -32.48 -18.18 23.69
C SER A 87 -32.93 -18.51 22.27
N TYR A 88 -32.74 -17.56 21.34
CA TYR A 88 -33.22 -17.68 19.97
C TYR A 88 -32.04 -17.64 19.00
N THR A 89 -32.01 -18.57 18.06
CA THR A 89 -31.01 -18.57 16.98
C THR A 89 -31.68 -18.66 15.61
N VAL A 90 -31.29 -17.77 14.69
CA VAL A 90 -31.62 -17.90 13.27
C VAL A 90 -30.41 -18.45 12.53
N PHE A 91 -30.57 -19.65 11.98
CA PHE A 91 -29.58 -20.29 11.13
C PHE A 91 -29.83 -19.93 9.66
N LEU A 92 -28.85 -19.28 9.05
CA LEU A 92 -28.85 -18.98 7.62
C LEU A 92 -28.14 -20.10 6.87
N ARG A 93 -28.82 -20.69 5.90
CA ARG A 93 -28.26 -21.71 5.02
C ARG A 93 -27.40 -21.09 3.91
N LYS A 94 -26.47 -21.88 3.34
CA LYS A 94 -25.55 -21.45 2.28
C LYS A 94 -26.28 -20.73 1.14
N GLY A 95 -25.77 -19.55 0.78
CA GLY A 95 -26.17 -18.85 -0.44
C GLY A 95 -26.22 -17.33 -0.28
N ILE A 96 -26.86 -16.69 -1.27
CA ILE A 96 -27.03 -15.24 -1.33
C ILE A 96 -28.49 -14.91 -1.05
N TYR A 97 -28.72 -14.04 -0.08
CA TYR A 97 -30.01 -13.49 0.27
C TYR A 97 -30.11 -12.10 -0.33
N HIS A 98 -30.84 -11.98 -1.44
CA HIS A 98 -31.06 -10.72 -2.14
C HIS A 98 -32.16 -9.92 -1.43
N ILE A 99 -31.78 -8.77 -0.87
CA ILE A 99 -32.62 -7.93 -0.04
C ILE A 99 -33.05 -6.70 -0.85
N SER A 100 -34.33 -6.66 -1.21
CA SER A 100 -34.94 -5.51 -1.89
C SER A 100 -35.63 -4.53 -0.93
N LYS A 101 -35.79 -4.91 0.34
CA LYS A 101 -36.35 -4.11 1.42
C LYS A 101 -35.51 -4.34 2.69
N THR A 102 -35.19 -3.26 3.40
CA THR A 102 -34.47 -3.27 4.69
C THR A 102 -34.99 -4.34 5.66
N ILE A 103 -34.05 -5.05 6.30
CA ILE A 103 -34.32 -5.95 7.43
C ILE A 103 -34.41 -5.10 8.70
N GLU A 104 -35.56 -5.11 9.37
CA GLU A 104 -35.87 -4.18 10.46
C GLU A 104 -35.99 -4.86 11.83
N PHE A 105 -35.14 -4.45 12.77
CA PHE A 105 -35.26 -4.69 14.20
C PHE A 105 -35.68 -3.40 14.91
N ASP A 106 -36.64 -3.48 15.83
CA ASP A 106 -37.16 -2.33 16.55
C ASP A 106 -37.38 -2.61 18.05
N ASP A 107 -38.18 -1.77 18.72
CA ASP A 107 -38.48 -1.85 20.15
C ASP A 107 -39.20 -3.15 20.57
N ARG A 108 -39.67 -3.95 19.60
CA ARG A 108 -40.20 -5.30 19.84
C ARG A 108 -39.07 -6.33 20.03
N ASP A 109 -37.85 -6.00 19.61
CA ASP A 109 -36.70 -6.91 19.54
C ASP A 109 -35.66 -6.63 20.65
N VAL A 110 -36.16 -6.46 21.88
CA VAL A 110 -35.32 -6.28 23.10
C VAL A 110 -35.18 -7.61 23.83
N PHE A 111 -34.08 -8.33 23.63
CA PHE A 111 -33.80 -9.63 24.24
C PHE A 111 -33.13 -9.48 25.61
N GLY A 112 -33.12 -10.54 26.43
CA GLY A 112 -32.44 -10.52 27.74
C GLY A 112 -30.97 -10.95 27.63
N ASP A 113 -30.10 -10.47 28.53
CA ASP A 113 -28.65 -10.76 28.49
C ASP A 113 -28.34 -12.27 28.56
N GLU A 114 -29.14 -13.03 29.31
CA GLU A 114 -29.02 -14.50 29.42
C GLU A 114 -29.66 -15.26 28.23
N ALA A 115 -30.30 -14.54 27.30
CA ALA A 115 -31.09 -15.10 26.21
C ALA A 115 -31.05 -14.20 24.95
N PRO A 116 -29.87 -13.93 24.35
CA PRO A 116 -29.75 -13.08 23.18
C PRO A 116 -30.34 -13.74 21.93
N LEU A 117 -30.59 -12.92 20.90
CA LEU A 117 -30.84 -13.38 19.54
C LEU A 117 -29.52 -13.52 18.78
N ASN A 118 -29.22 -14.72 18.31
CA ASN A 118 -28.06 -14.98 17.45
C ASN A 118 -28.48 -15.23 16.00
N ILE A 119 -27.86 -14.54 15.05
CA ILE A 119 -28.10 -14.72 13.61
C ILE A 119 -26.76 -15.08 12.98
N ARG A 120 -26.67 -16.31 12.46
CA ARG A 120 -25.41 -16.87 11.99
C ARG A 120 -25.62 -17.96 10.93
N PRO A 121 -24.58 -18.31 10.16
CA PRO A 121 -24.64 -19.44 9.26
C PRO A 121 -24.93 -20.75 10.02
N TYR A 122 -25.58 -21.69 9.33
CA TYR A 122 -25.63 -23.07 9.78
C TYR A 122 -24.26 -23.73 9.58
N GLU A 123 -23.64 -24.15 10.67
CA GLU A 123 -22.29 -24.73 10.66
C GLU A 123 -21.27 -23.81 9.95
N ASP A 124 -20.48 -24.34 9.01
CA ASP A 124 -19.44 -23.62 8.27
C ASP A 124 -19.95 -23.04 6.93
N GLU A 125 -21.27 -23.02 6.70
CA GLU A 125 -21.85 -22.56 5.44
C GLU A 125 -21.53 -21.08 5.18
N SER A 126 -21.32 -20.73 3.90
CA SER A 126 -21.04 -19.34 3.50
C SER A 126 -22.34 -18.62 3.17
N VAL A 127 -22.58 -17.50 3.85
CA VAL A 127 -23.83 -16.72 3.75
C VAL A 127 -23.51 -15.28 3.35
N ARG A 128 -24.24 -14.76 2.36
CA ARG A 128 -24.15 -13.37 1.89
C ARG A 128 -25.53 -12.72 1.95
N ILE A 129 -25.63 -11.59 2.64
CA ILE A 129 -26.81 -10.70 2.63
C ILE A 129 -26.47 -9.55 1.70
N SER A 130 -27.18 -9.45 0.58
CA SER A 130 -26.84 -8.55 -0.53
C SER A 130 -27.99 -7.58 -0.82
N GLY A 131 -27.72 -6.27 -0.86
CA GLY A 131 -28.65 -5.23 -1.33
C GLY A 131 -28.76 -5.12 -2.86
N GLY A 132 -28.05 -5.97 -3.58
CA GLY A 132 -27.92 -5.95 -5.04
C GLY A 132 -28.44 -7.22 -5.69
N ILE A 133 -28.42 -7.25 -7.02
CA ILE A 133 -28.84 -8.42 -7.82
C ILE A 133 -27.67 -8.99 -8.61
N LYS A 134 -27.73 -10.29 -8.86
CA LYS A 134 -26.82 -10.97 -9.79
C LYS A 134 -27.24 -10.68 -11.23
N ILE A 135 -26.27 -10.46 -12.12
CA ILE A 135 -26.51 -10.18 -13.54
C ILE A 135 -26.74 -11.50 -14.30
N PRO A 136 -27.86 -11.66 -15.02
CA PRO A 136 -28.08 -12.79 -15.91
C PRO A 136 -27.03 -12.85 -17.03
N GLN A 137 -26.56 -14.04 -17.38
CA GLN A 137 -25.48 -14.20 -18.35
C GLN A 137 -25.91 -13.91 -19.80
N ASP A 138 -27.19 -14.13 -20.11
CA ASP A 138 -27.78 -13.94 -21.43
C ASP A 138 -27.91 -12.48 -21.85
N ILE A 139 -27.78 -11.54 -20.91
CA ILE A 139 -27.80 -10.10 -21.19
C ILE A 139 -26.39 -9.48 -21.31
N ILE A 140 -25.32 -10.29 -21.22
CA ILE A 140 -23.93 -9.85 -21.37
C ILE A 140 -23.45 -10.22 -22.78
N GLY A 141 -22.82 -9.28 -23.48
CA GLY A 141 -22.26 -9.54 -24.81
C GLY A 141 -21.25 -8.52 -25.28
N PHE A 142 -20.67 -8.73 -26.45
CA PHE A 142 -19.78 -7.76 -27.09
C PHE A 142 -20.55 -6.54 -27.61
N VAL A 143 -19.88 -5.39 -27.67
CA VAL A 143 -20.42 -4.19 -28.31
C VAL A 143 -20.46 -4.39 -29.83
N THR A 144 -21.64 -4.61 -30.39
CA THR A 144 -21.83 -4.84 -31.84
C THR A 144 -22.14 -3.57 -32.63
N ASP A 145 -22.58 -2.50 -31.96
CA ASP A 145 -22.86 -1.22 -32.60
C ASP A 145 -21.56 -0.48 -32.93
N THR A 146 -21.21 -0.40 -34.20
CA THR A 146 -19.99 0.26 -34.68
C THR A 146 -19.95 1.75 -34.38
N THR A 147 -21.11 2.42 -34.26
CA THR A 147 -21.16 3.85 -33.93
C THR A 147 -20.75 4.09 -32.47
N ILE A 148 -21.08 3.14 -31.59
CA ILE A 148 -20.66 3.16 -30.18
C ILE A 148 -19.21 2.69 -30.05
N SER A 149 -18.86 1.55 -30.65
CA SER A 149 -17.52 0.96 -30.56
C SER A 149 -16.42 1.92 -31.03
N ASN A 150 -16.69 2.73 -32.06
CA ASN A 150 -15.73 3.72 -32.58
C ASN A 150 -15.48 4.91 -31.63
N ARG A 151 -16.27 5.09 -30.57
CA ARG A 151 -16.02 6.13 -29.54
C ARG A 151 -14.97 5.69 -28.51
N PHE A 152 -14.81 4.38 -28.30
CA PHE A 152 -13.81 3.83 -27.37
C PHE A 152 -12.39 3.96 -27.92
N ILE A 153 -11.41 3.84 -27.03
CA ILE A 153 -9.99 3.88 -27.41
C ILE A 153 -9.64 2.65 -28.25
N THR A 154 -8.98 2.88 -29.38
CA THR A 154 -8.71 1.84 -30.40
C THR A 154 -8.03 0.59 -29.83
N ARG A 155 -7.16 0.74 -28.83
CA ARG A 155 -6.41 -0.38 -28.22
C ARG A 155 -7.26 -1.31 -27.36
N VAL A 156 -8.43 -0.88 -26.89
CA VAL A 156 -9.27 -1.63 -25.93
C VAL A 156 -10.68 -1.92 -26.44
N LYS A 157 -11.14 -1.25 -27.49
CA LYS A 157 -12.55 -1.30 -27.93
C LYS A 157 -13.08 -2.73 -28.17
N ASP A 158 -12.23 -3.67 -28.56
CA ASP A 158 -12.59 -5.06 -28.83
C ASP A 158 -12.69 -5.92 -27.55
N ASN A 159 -12.19 -5.40 -26.42
CA ASN A 159 -12.27 -6.03 -25.10
C ASN A 159 -13.44 -5.50 -24.26
N ILE A 160 -14.13 -4.46 -24.72
CA ILE A 160 -15.26 -3.87 -23.98
C ILE A 160 -16.51 -4.71 -24.21
N LEU A 161 -17.15 -5.08 -23.11
CA LEU A 161 -18.42 -5.78 -23.08
C LEU A 161 -19.56 -4.80 -22.77
N GLN A 162 -20.77 -5.22 -23.12
CA GLN A 162 -22.01 -4.53 -22.76
C GLN A 162 -22.94 -5.45 -21.97
N ILE A 163 -23.74 -4.83 -21.09
CA ILE A 163 -24.87 -5.44 -20.39
C ILE A 163 -26.13 -4.70 -20.84
N ASP A 164 -27.08 -5.40 -21.46
CA ASP A 164 -28.38 -4.83 -21.85
C ASP A 164 -29.42 -5.13 -20.76
N TYR A 165 -29.65 -4.15 -19.89
CA TYR A 165 -30.55 -4.33 -18.75
C TYR A 165 -31.95 -3.77 -19.02
N SER A 166 -32.31 -3.50 -20.29
CA SER A 166 -33.62 -2.97 -20.66
C SER A 166 -34.81 -3.84 -20.20
N GLY A 167 -34.59 -5.15 -20.06
CA GLY A 167 -35.58 -6.11 -19.53
C GLY A 167 -35.66 -6.16 -18.00
N LEU A 168 -34.79 -5.44 -17.28
CA LEU A 168 -34.76 -5.40 -15.82
C LEU A 168 -35.38 -4.10 -15.29
N ASN A 169 -36.23 -4.19 -14.26
CA ASN A 169 -36.78 -3.01 -13.59
C ASN A 169 -35.75 -2.43 -12.60
N ILE A 170 -34.72 -1.78 -13.16
CA ILE A 170 -33.62 -1.18 -12.41
C ILE A 170 -33.80 0.34 -12.35
N ASP A 171 -33.68 0.87 -11.14
CA ASP A 171 -33.39 2.27 -10.90
C ASP A 171 -31.86 2.43 -10.85
N GLU A 172 -31.29 3.21 -11.76
CA GLU A 172 -29.84 3.39 -11.90
C GLU A 172 -29.25 4.37 -10.87
N GLY A 173 -30.09 5.12 -10.15
CA GLY A 173 -29.64 6.23 -9.32
C GLY A 173 -28.96 7.34 -10.13
N LYS A 174 -28.28 8.25 -9.44
CA LYS A 174 -27.59 9.39 -10.06
C LYS A 174 -26.26 9.67 -9.37
N ILE A 175 -25.28 10.12 -10.15
CA ILE A 175 -24.07 10.74 -9.62
C ILE A 175 -24.49 12.10 -9.06
N GLN A 176 -24.07 12.39 -7.83
CA GLN A 176 -24.41 13.62 -7.13
C GLN A 176 -23.14 14.39 -6.77
N PRO A 177 -23.22 15.72 -6.60
CA PRO A 177 -22.09 16.47 -6.06
C PRO A 177 -21.74 15.96 -4.67
N HIS A 178 -20.48 15.63 -4.44
CA HIS A 178 -19.99 14.99 -3.22
C HIS A 178 -18.58 15.46 -2.89
N GLY A 179 -18.18 15.36 -1.63
CA GLY A 179 -16.91 15.93 -1.12
C GLY A 179 -17.11 16.75 0.15
N PHE A 180 -16.10 17.57 0.48
CA PHE A 180 -16.07 18.35 1.72
C PHE A 180 -17.31 19.26 1.90
N GLY A 181 -17.88 19.23 3.11
CA GLY A 181 -19.04 20.05 3.49
C GLY A 181 -20.37 19.67 2.83
N ARG A 182 -20.38 18.67 1.93
CA ARG A 182 -21.60 18.19 1.28
C ARG A 182 -22.31 17.11 2.11
N PRO A 183 -23.64 17.00 1.98
CA PRO A 183 -24.39 15.87 2.55
C PRO A 183 -23.85 14.53 2.03
N TYR A 184 -23.90 13.49 2.87
CA TYR A 184 -23.71 12.12 2.38
C TYR A 184 -24.78 11.81 1.35
N THR A 185 -24.38 11.23 0.23
CA THR A 185 -25.30 10.81 -0.83
C THR A 185 -25.07 9.35 -1.18
N ASN A 186 -26.15 8.66 -1.50
CA ASN A 186 -26.07 7.30 -2.04
C ASN A 186 -25.30 7.33 -3.37
N THR A 187 -24.53 6.26 -3.63
CA THR A 187 -23.87 6.09 -4.93
C THR A 187 -24.90 5.93 -6.04
N GLN A 188 -24.47 6.11 -7.28
CA GLN A 188 -25.17 5.53 -8.42
C GLN A 188 -25.11 3.99 -8.36
N MET A 189 -25.85 3.31 -9.24
CA MET A 189 -25.68 1.88 -9.45
C MET A 189 -24.21 1.54 -9.76
N GLU A 190 -23.63 0.65 -8.95
CA GLU A 190 -22.26 0.17 -9.10
C GLU A 190 -22.26 -1.26 -9.63
N LEU A 191 -21.25 -1.57 -10.44
CA LEU A 191 -20.97 -2.90 -10.96
C LEU A 191 -19.91 -3.57 -10.08
N PHE A 192 -20.14 -4.81 -9.67
CA PHE A 192 -19.20 -5.62 -8.90
C PHE A 192 -18.92 -6.93 -9.62
N GLY A 193 -17.69 -7.43 -9.50
CA GLY A 193 -17.27 -8.74 -10.01
C GLY A 193 -16.11 -9.30 -9.20
N ARG A 194 -16.17 -10.61 -8.90
CA ARG A 194 -15.22 -11.32 -8.03
C ARG A 194 -14.90 -10.52 -6.77
N GLU A 195 -15.97 -10.10 -6.09
CA GLU A 195 -15.87 -9.41 -4.81
C GLU A 195 -15.23 -8.00 -4.85
N ARG A 196 -14.92 -7.48 -6.04
CA ARG A 196 -14.31 -6.16 -6.27
C ARG A 196 -15.29 -5.21 -6.95
N ALA A 197 -15.16 -3.92 -6.65
CA ALA A 197 -15.86 -2.87 -7.38
C ALA A 197 -15.24 -2.66 -8.77
N TYR A 198 -16.08 -2.45 -9.77
CA TYR A 198 -15.70 -1.72 -10.98
C TYR A 198 -15.81 -0.22 -10.69
N PHE A 199 -15.00 0.57 -11.38
CA PHE A 199 -14.95 2.02 -11.17
C PHE A 199 -15.48 2.74 -12.40
N LEU A 200 -16.18 3.86 -12.20
CA LEU A 200 -16.59 4.70 -13.32
C LEU A 200 -15.34 5.10 -14.11
N ALA A 201 -15.41 4.95 -15.44
CA ALA A 201 -14.31 5.27 -16.34
C ALA A 201 -13.77 6.66 -16.06
N ARG A 202 -12.46 6.75 -15.81
CA ARG A 202 -11.81 7.97 -15.33
C ARG A 202 -10.46 8.19 -16.02
N TRP A 203 -10.08 9.46 -16.16
CA TRP A 203 -8.73 9.82 -16.58
C TRP A 203 -8.17 10.99 -15.75
N PRO A 204 -6.90 10.91 -15.29
CA PRO A 204 -6.04 9.74 -15.34
C PRO A 204 -6.55 8.61 -14.44
N ASN A 205 -6.19 7.39 -14.78
CA ASN A 205 -6.63 6.18 -14.07
C ASN A 205 -6.12 6.17 -12.61
N SER A 206 -5.00 6.86 -12.36
CA SER A 206 -4.44 7.13 -11.04
C SER A 206 -3.96 8.58 -10.95
N GLY A 207 -4.04 9.18 -9.75
CA GLY A 207 -3.62 10.56 -9.52
C GLY A 207 -4.56 11.62 -10.09
N PHE A 208 -4.04 12.81 -10.33
CA PHE A 208 -4.79 14.01 -10.73
C PHE A 208 -4.10 14.78 -11.86
N ILE A 209 -4.86 15.66 -12.52
CA ILE A 209 -4.46 16.59 -13.58
C ILE A 209 -4.38 17.97 -12.96
N SER A 210 -3.21 18.60 -13.00
CA SER A 210 -3.08 19.99 -12.56
C SER A 210 -3.67 20.96 -13.59
N TYR A 211 -4.25 22.05 -13.11
CA TYR A 211 -4.65 23.19 -13.94
C TYR A 211 -4.01 24.47 -13.43
N ASN A 212 -3.58 25.32 -14.37
CA ASN A 212 -2.69 26.44 -14.04
C ASN A 212 -3.45 27.77 -13.93
N ARG A 213 -4.71 27.82 -14.35
CA ARG A 213 -5.44 29.08 -14.43
C ARG A 213 -6.94 28.90 -14.22
N VAL A 214 -7.47 29.72 -13.31
CA VAL A 214 -8.91 29.97 -13.18
C VAL A 214 -9.26 31.21 -14.00
N ILE A 215 -10.16 31.06 -14.97
CA ILE A 215 -10.64 32.15 -15.84
C ILE A 215 -11.78 32.91 -15.14
N GLU A 216 -12.72 32.16 -14.56
CA GLU A 216 -13.79 32.67 -13.72
C GLU A 216 -13.94 31.78 -12.49
N LYS A 217 -13.93 32.37 -11.28
CA LYS A 217 -14.01 31.59 -10.03
C LYS A 217 -15.38 30.94 -9.77
N GLY A 218 -16.43 31.42 -10.44
CA GLY A 218 -17.81 31.07 -10.10
C GLY A 218 -18.21 31.66 -8.75
N SER A 219 -19.29 31.13 -8.17
CA SER A 219 -19.73 31.46 -6.83
C SER A 219 -18.88 30.79 -5.76
N THR A 220 -18.77 31.42 -4.59
CA THR A 220 -18.06 30.87 -3.44
C THR A 220 -18.97 30.91 -2.21
N PRO A 221 -19.70 29.82 -1.91
CA PRO A 221 -20.62 29.74 -0.78
C PRO A 221 -19.98 30.09 0.57
N SER A 222 -18.72 29.73 0.80
CA SER A 222 -17.99 30.08 2.03
C SER A 222 -17.80 31.60 2.23
N GLU A 223 -17.89 32.39 1.16
CA GLU A 223 -17.82 33.86 1.17
C GLU A 223 -19.22 34.51 1.12
N GLY A 224 -20.29 33.72 1.20
CA GLY A 224 -21.67 34.20 1.18
C GLY A 224 -22.28 34.37 -0.21
N ASP A 225 -21.59 33.99 -1.28
CA ASP A 225 -22.16 33.98 -2.63
C ASP A 225 -22.85 32.65 -2.93
N PHE A 226 -24.19 32.67 -2.88
CA PHE A 226 -25.07 31.53 -3.18
C PHE A 226 -25.76 31.65 -4.54
N SER A 227 -25.26 32.49 -5.46
CA SER A 227 -25.83 32.60 -6.82
C SER A 227 -25.66 31.34 -7.67
N ASN A 228 -24.92 30.34 -7.17
CA ASN A 228 -24.77 29.00 -7.71
C ASN A 228 -24.15 28.97 -9.13
N LYS A 229 -23.27 29.94 -9.42
CA LYS A 229 -22.54 30.04 -10.69
C LYS A 229 -21.34 29.09 -10.68
N GLY A 230 -21.24 28.21 -11.66
CA GLY A 230 -20.04 27.38 -11.86
C GLY A 230 -18.80 28.18 -12.26
N ALA A 231 -17.63 27.57 -12.09
CA ALA A 231 -16.33 28.13 -12.43
C ALA A 231 -15.94 27.84 -13.89
N VAL A 232 -14.97 28.59 -14.40
CA VAL A 232 -14.31 28.33 -15.68
C VAL A 232 -12.82 28.17 -15.43
N ILE A 233 -12.27 27.00 -15.75
CA ILE A 233 -10.85 26.69 -15.61
C ILE A 233 -10.24 26.37 -16.98
N GLU A 234 -8.96 26.69 -17.15
CA GLU A 234 -8.19 26.34 -18.33
C GLU A 234 -7.48 24.99 -18.11
N TYR A 235 -7.68 24.05 -19.03
CA TYR A 235 -7.06 22.73 -18.95
C TYR A 235 -5.83 22.61 -19.86
N THR A 236 -4.87 21.81 -19.43
CA THR A 236 -3.55 21.68 -20.11
C THR A 236 -3.45 20.41 -20.95
N ALA A 237 -4.17 19.34 -20.60
CA ALA A 237 -4.08 18.05 -21.27
C ALA A 237 -5.03 17.94 -22.48
N ASN A 238 -4.48 17.66 -23.67
CA ASN A 238 -5.27 17.52 -24.90
C ASN A 238 -6.31 16.37 -24.85
N ARG A 239 -6.11 15.37 -23.98
CA ARG A 239 -7.05 14.24 -23.85
C ARG A 239 -8.44 14.71 -23.39
N ILE A 240 -8.51 15.77 -22.58
CA ILE A 240 -9.74 16.37 -22.07
C ILE A 240 -10.67 16.83 -23.19
N SER A 241 -10.14 17.23 -24.35
CA SER A 241 -10.97 17.65 -25.49
C SER A 241 -11.89 16.52 -26.00
N ARG A 242 -11.57 15.24 -25.74
CA ARG A 242 -12.43 14.10 -26.09
C ARG A 242 -13.73 14.07 -25.27
N TRP A 243 -13.68 14.61 -24.05
CA TRP A 243 -14.80 14.59 -23.10
C TRP A 243 -15.99 15.45 -23.55
N GLN A 244 -15.80 16.35 -24.52
CA GLN A 244 -16.88 17.16 -25.09
C GLN A 244 -18.02 16.31 -25.66
N SER A 245 -17.70 15.09 -26.13
CA SER A 245 -18.67 14.14 -26.69
C SER A 245 -19.32 13.21 -25.65
N SER A 246 -18.83 13.20 -24.42
CA SER A 246 -19.29 12.31 -23.36
C SER A 246 -20.64 12.74 -22.80
N GLU A 247 -21.47 11.77 -22.43
CA GLU A 247 -22.73 12.03 -21.75
C GLU A 247 -22.50 12.23 -20.24
N GLU A 248 -22.88 13.40 -19.71
CA GLU A 248 -22.75 13.76 -18.30
C GLU A 248 -21.31 13.58 -17.73
N PRO A 249 -20.27 14.21 -18.29
CA PRO A 249 -18.92 14.10 -17.74
C PRO A 249 -18.77 14.87 -16.42
N TRP A 250 -17.97 14.34 -15.49
CA TRP A 250 -17.70 14.93 -14.18
C TRP A 250 -16.22 15.15 -13.96
N ILE A 251 -15.89 16.04 -13.02
CA ILE A 251 -14.54 16.19 -12.46
C ILE A 251 -14.58 16.02 -10.95
N ALA A 252 -13.53 15.45 -10.36
CA ALA A 252 -13.34 15.37 -8.92
C ALA A 252 -11.88 15.66 -8.54
N GLY A 253 -11.67 16.35 -7.42
CA GLY A 253 -10.32 16.71 -6.96
C GLY A 253 -10.32 17.88 -5.97
N PHE A 254 -9.18 18.55 -5.85
CA PHE A 254 -8.97 19.65 -4.93
C PHE A 254 -8.85 20.96 -5.70
N PHE A 255 -9.76 21.90 -5.43
CA PHE A 255 -9.95 23.08 -6.26
C PHE A 255 -9.48 24.39 -5.63
N HIS A 256 -9.52 24.52 -4.30
CA HIS A 256 -9.00 25.70 -3.59
C HIS A 256 -8.05 25.36 -2.46
N TYR A 257 -8.45 24.40 -1.61
CA TYR A 257 -7.67 23.94 -0.47
C TYR A 257 -7.44 22.44 -0.59
N GLY A 258 -6.23 21.97 -0.29
CA GLY A 258 -5.90 20.54 -0.33
C GLY A 258 -6.58 19.68 0.75
N PHE A 259 -7.31 20.29 1.69
CA PHE A 259 -8.16 19.56 2.64
C PHE A 259 -9.62 19.41 2.17
N ALA A 260 -10.03 20.12 1.11
CA ALA A 260 -11.42 20.19 0.67
C ALA A 260 -11.57 19.65 -0.75
N ASP A 261 -11.80 18.34 -0.86
CA ASP A 261 -12.15 17.72 -2.14
C ASP A 261 -13.59 18.06 -2.54
N ASP A 262 -13.86 18.01 -3.84
CA ASP A 262 -15.21 18.13 -4.37
C ASP A 262 -15.34 17.34 -5.68
N ALA A 263 -16.57 17.02 -6.08
CA ALA A 263 -16.92 16.38 -7.33
C ALA A 263 -18.11 17.10 -7.97
N LEU A 264 -17.94 17.51 -9.23
CA LEU A 264 -18.87 18.42 -9.91
C LEU A 264 -19.15 17.95 -11.34
N PRO A 265 -20.37 18.18 -11.85
CA PRO A 265 -20.68 17.95 -13.25
C PRO A 265 -19.97 19.00 -14.12
N ILE A 266 -19.55 18.62 -15.32
CA ILE A 266 -19.08 19.55 -16.34
C ILE A 266 -20.28 20.05 -17.15
N LYS A 267 -20.44 21.37 -17.23
CA LYS A 267 -21.51 22.01 -18.02
C LYS A 267 -21.12 22.20 -19.48
N ASN A 268 -19.87 22.55 -19.75
CA ASN A 268 -19.38 22.80 -21.10
C ASN A 268 -17.86 22.58 -21.20
N ILE A 269 -17.41 22.15 -22.38
CA ILE A 269 -15.98 22.09 -22.73
C ILE A 269 -15.78 22.86 -24.04
N ASP A 270 -15.05 23.97 -23.95
CA ASP A 270 -14.60 24.78 -25.09
C ASP A 270 -13.22 24.27 -25.54
N ILE A 271 -13.17 23.53 -26.64
CA ILE A 271 -11.94 22.91 -27.15
C ILE A 271 -10.99 23.91 -27.81
N GLU A 272 -11.50 25.04 -28.32
CA GLU A 272 -10.68 26.07 -28.95
C GLU A 272 -9.92 26.88 -27.90
N LYS A 273 -10.61 27.22 -26.81
CA LYS A 273 -10.02 27.95 -25.68
C LYS A 273 -9.37 27.05 -24.63
N LYS A 274 -9.54 25.73 -24.75
CA LYS A 274 -9.17 24.73 -23.74
C LYS A 274 -9.74 25.04 -22.35
N GLN A 275 -11.05 25.26 -22.28
CA GLN A 275 -11.73 25.61 -21.02
C GLN A 275 -12.78 24.56 -20.64
N ILE A 276 -12.84 24.26 -19.33
CA ILE A 276 -13.95 23.53 -18.70
C ILE A 276 -14.80 24.55 -17.95
N THR A 277 -16.11 24.53 -18.16
CA THR A 277 -17.09 25.22 -17.32
C THR A 277 -17.76 24.20 -16.41
N THR A 278 -17.66 24.36 -15.09
CA THR A 278 -18.35 23.48 -14.15
C THR A 278 -19.84 23.81 -14.09
N GLY A 279 -20.67 22.82 -13.77
CA GLY A 279 -22.11 23.00 -13.59
C GLY A 279 -22.49 23.59 -12.25
N LEU A 280 -21.61 23.51 -11.26
CA LEU A 280 -21.81 23.96 -9.88
C LEU A 280 -20.52 24.59 -9.33
N PRO A 281 -20.63 25.47 -8.32
CA PRO A 281 -19.49 25.91 -7.51
C PRO A 281 -19.07 24.82 -6.51
N THR A 282 -17.82 24.92 -6.06
CA THR A 282 -17.36 24.26 -4.82
C THR A 282 -17.67 25.14 -3.62
N PHE A 283 -17.65 24.57 -2.41
CA PHE A 283 -17.90 25.36 -1.18
C PHE A 283 -16.89 26.50 -0.98
N TYR A 284 -15.60 26.25 -1.25
CA TYR A 284 -14.51 27.23 -1.10
C TYR A 284 -14.09 27.93 -2.41
N GLY A 285 -14.82 27.72 -3.50
CA GLY A 285 -14.47 28.27 -4.81
C GLY A 285 -13.25 27.61 -5.45
N PHE A 286 -12.64 28.30 -6.41
CA PHE A 286 -11.49 27.82 -7.19
C PHE A 286 -10.28 28.74 -7.04
N SER A 287 -9.11 28.14 -6.86
CA SER A 287 -7.80 28.78 -6.95
C SER A 287 -6.91 28.02 -7.95
N SER A 288 -5.73 28.58 -8.24
CA SER A 288 -4.70 27.97 -9.07
C SER A 288 -3.32 28.42 -8.59
N GLY A 289 -2.30 27.57 -8.75
CA GLY A 289 -0.91 27.89 -8.43
C GLY A 289 -0.28 26.97 -7.38
N GLU A 290 -1.11 26.25 -6.62
CA GLU A 290 -0.67 25.26 -5.64
C GLU A 290 -0.63 23.86 -6.25
N SER A 291 0.26 23.00 -5.73
CA SER A 291 0.44 21.62 -6.23
C SER A 291 -0.84 20.78 -6.14
N PHE A 292 -1.66 21.03 -5.11
CA PHE A 292 -2.91 20.32 -4.91
C PHE A 292 -4.02 20.77 -5.87
N ASN A 293 -3.91 21.92 -6.57
CA ASN A 293 -4.92 22.39 -7.52
C ASN A 293 -5.01 21.44 -8.73
N SER A 294 -5.82 20.39 -8.59
CA SER A 294 -5.77 19.24 -9.47
C SER A 294 -7.07 18.41 -9.41
N PHE A 295 -7.41 17.76 -10.51
CA PHE A 295 -8.63 16.96 -10.64
C PHE A 295 -8.45 15.77 -11.59
N TYR A 296 -9.31 14.77 -11.52
CA TYR A 296 -9.48 13.78 -12.59
C TYR A 296 -10.89 13.92 -13.19
N GLY A 297 -11.04 13.56 -14.46
CA GLY A 297 -12.35 13.42 -15.09
C GLY A 297 -12.90 12.02 -14.87
N PHE A 298 -14.19 11.86 -14.63
CA PHE A 298 -14.84 10.56 -14.48
C PHE A 298 -16.26 10.55 -15.06
N ASN A 299 -16.81 9.34 -15.21
CA ASN A 299 -18.05 9.08 -15.94
C ASN A 299 -17.90 9.43 -17.44
N ILE A 300 -16.80 8.97 -18.05
CA ILE A 300 -16.41 9.33 -19.42
C ILE A 300 -16.35 8.05 -20.27
N LYS A 301 -17.39 7.80 -21.06
CA LYS A 301 -17.48 6.58 -21.91
C LYS A 301 -16.26 6.41 -22.83
N GLU A 302 -15.78 7.50 -23.41
CA GLU A 302 -14.62 7.55 -24.31
C GLU A 302 -13.30 7.16 -23.65
N ASP A 303 -13.25 7.12 -22.31
CA ASP A 303 -12.07 6.87 -21.51
C ASP A 303 -12.11 5.53 -20.75
N ILE A 304 -13.05 4.62 -21.06
CA ILE A 304 -12.87 3.20 -20.70
C ILE A 304 -11.58 2.73 -21.39
N ASP A 305 -10.50 2.54 -20.63
CA ASP A 305 -9.17 2.31 -21.19
C ASP A 305 -8.29 1.30 -20.44
N ILE A 306 -8.74 0.83 -19.27
CA ILE A 306 -8.12 -0.27 -18.51
C ILE A 306 -9.18 -1.25 -17.97
N PRO A 307 -8.79 -2.51 -17.67
CA PRO A 307 -9.65 -3.47 -16.98
C PRO A 307 -10.17 -2.91 -15.65
N GLY A 308 -11.45 -3.14 -15.37
CA GLY A 308 -12.13 -2.68 -14.15
C GLY A 308 -12.96 -1.40 -14.31
N GLU A 309 -12.92 -0.75 -15.47
CA GLU A 309 -13.70 0.46 -15.74
C GLU A 309 -15.07 0.16 -16.35
N TYR A 310 -16.07 0.97 -15.99
CA TYR A 310 -17.41 0.89 -16.56
C TYR A 310 -18.06 2.27 -16.79
N PHE A 311 -19.10 2.29 -17.63
CA PHE A 311 -19.95 3.44 -17.90
C PHE A 311 -21.41 3.00 -18.03
N VAL A 312 -22.34 3.78 -17.49
CA VAL A 312 -23.79 3.49 -17.55
C VAL A 312 -24.47 4.43 -18.56
N ASP A 313 -24.90 3.88 -19.69
CA ASP A 313 -25.75 4.56 -20.66
C ASP A 313 -27.22 4.40 -20.27
N LYS A 314 -27.68 5.31 -19.41
CA LYS A 314 -29.06 5.33 -18.89
C LYS A 314 -30.11 5.49 -19.98
N LYS A 315 -29.80 6.24 -21.04
CA LYS A 315 -30.73 6.51 -22.14
C LYS A 315 -31.09 5.23 -22.89
N ASN A 316 -30.08 4.38 -23.14
CA ASN A 316 -30.25 3.15 -23.89
C ASN A 316 -30.34 1.89 -23.01
N LYS A 317 -30.35 2.07 -21.68
CA LYS A 317 -30.32 1.00 -20.67
C LYS A 317 -29.20 -0.03 -20.88
N LYS A 318 -27.98 0.48 -21.08
CA LYS A 318 -26.77 -0.33 -21.26
C LYS A 318 -25.66 0.03 -20.28
N ILE A 319 -24.90 -0.98 -19.85
CA ILE A 319 -23.63 -0.78 -19.15
C ILE A 319 -22.51 -1.20 -20.09
N PHE A 320 -21.53 -0.35 -20.33
CA PHE A 320 -20.30 -0.72 -21.03
C PHE A 320 -19.19 -0.90 -20.01
N PHE A 321 -18.42 -2.00 -20.08
CA PHE A 321 -17.36 -2.25 -19.11
C PHE A 321 -16.19 -3.01 -19.74
N TYR A 322 -14.98 -2.74 -19.26
CA TYR A 322 -13.81 -3.54 -19.55
C TYR A 322 -13.62 -4.54 -18.40
N PRO A 323 -13.94 -5.84 -18.60
CA PRO A 323 -13.75 -6.85 -17.57
C PRO A 323 -12.32 -6.90 -17.05
N TYR A 324 -12.14 -7.17 -15.76
CA TYR A 324 -10.82 -7.52 -15.22
C TYR A 324 -10.22 -8.74 -15.94
N ASP A 325 -8.89 -8.85 -15.92
CA ASP A 325 -8.20 -10.01 -16.51
C ASP A 325 -8.72 -11.32 -15.89
N ASN A 326 -9.08 -12.27 -16.76
CA ASN A 326 -9.67 -13.57 -16.42
C ASN A 326 -11.00 -13.50 -15.65
N GLU A 327 -11.75 -12.38 -15.67
CA GLU A 327 -13.01 -12.23 -14.91
C GLU A 327 -14.01 -13.38 -15.17
N ASP A 328 -14.64 -13.87 -14.10
CA ASP A 328 -15.78 -14.78 -14.23
C ASP A 328 -17.05 -13.94 -14.33
N LEU A 329 -17.55 -13.80 -15.56
CA LEU A 329 -18.74 -13.00 -15.85
C LEU A 329 -19.98 -13.52 -15.10
N SER A 330 -19.96 -14.77 -14.64
CA SER A 330 -21.04 -15.39 -13.87
C SER A 330 -21.16 -14.89 -12.43
N ASP A 331 -20.25 -14.08 -11.93
CA ASP A 331 -20.31 -13.49 -10.57
C ASP A 331 -20.63 -11.98 -10.59
N LEU A 332 -20.94 -11.40 -11.76
CA LEU A 332 -21.26 -9.98 -11.84
C LEU A 332 -22.56 -9.63 -11.09
N SER A 333 -22.54 -8.51 -10.37
CA SER A 333 -23.67 -8.02 -9.58
C SER A 333 -23.83 -6.50 -9.68
N LEU A 334 -25.05 -6.01 -9.49
CA LEU A 334 -25.40 -4.57 -9.47
C LEU A 334 -25.95 -4.18 -8.10
N SER A 335 -25.45 -3.07 -7.53
CA SER A 335 -26.01 -2.51 -6.28
C SER A 335 -27.30 -1.72 -6.54
N LEU A 336 -28.36 -2.01 -5.78
CA LEU A 336 -29.69 -1.42 -6.01
C LEU A 336 -30.33 -0.78 -4.77
N LEU A 337 -30.20 -1.38 -3.59
CA LEU A 337 -30.91 -0.91 -2.40
C LEU A 337 -30.37 0.44 -1.90
N GLU A 338 -31.23 1.46 -1.82
CA GLU A 338 -30.87 2.80 -1.31
C GLU A 338 -30.99 2.97 0.20
N LYS A 339 -31.92 2.23 0.80
CA LYS A 339 -32.16 2.27 2.24
C LYS A 339 -31.07 1.48 2.95
N PRO A 340 -30.88 1.69 4.27
CA PRO A 340 -29.99 0.83 5.04
C PRO A 340 -30.38 -0.64 4.83
N LEU A 341 -29.39 -1.51 4.67
CA LEU A 341 -29.63 -2.94 4.44
C LEU A 341 -30.23 -3.61 5.68
N ILE A 342 -29.73 -3.23 6.86
CA ILE A 342 -30.21 -3.71 8.18
C ILE A 342 -30.36 -2.51 9.12
N THR A 343 -31.48 -2.42 9.85
CA THR A 343 -31.72 -1.36 10.85
C THR A 343 -32.04 -1.91 12.22
N PHE A 344 -31.58 -1.22 13.27
CA PHE A 344 -31.88 -1.47 14.68
C PHE A 344 -32.38 -0.17 15.30
N GLU A 345 -33.60 -0.16 15.83
CA GLU A 345 -34.21 1.02 16.47
C GLU A 345 -34.71 0.67 17.87
N ASN A 346 -33.99 1.10 18.92
CA ASN A 346 -34.30 0.77 20.32
C ASN A 346 -34.39 -0.73 20.62
N SER A 347 -33.63 -1.53 19.86
CA SER A 347 -33.51 -2.99 20.04
C SER A 347 -32.31 -3.34 20.91
N ALA A 348 -32.28 -4.54 21.50
CA ALA A 348 -31.18 -4.93 22.37
C ALA A 348 -30.85 -6.42 22.34
N ASN A 349 -29.58 -6.74 22.63
CA ASN A 349 -29.09 -8.11 22.80
C ASN A 349 -29.25 -8.97 21.52
N ILE A 350 -28.76 -8.45 20.40
CA ILE A 350 -28.80 -9.12 19.08
C ILE A 350 -27.37 -9.24 18.52
N CYS A 351 -26.98 -10.44 18.09
CA CYS A 351 -25.67 -10.72 17.54
C CYS A 351 -25.76 -11.26 16.11
N PHE A 352 -25.01 -10.65 15.19
CA PHE A 352 -24.72 -11.18 13.86
C PHE A 352 -23.31 -11.74 13.83
N GLU A 353 -23.16 -13.00 13.39
CA GLU A 353 -21.87 -13.69 13.41
C GLU A 353 -21.53 -14.31 12.06
N ASN A 354 -20.30 -14.08 11.58
CA ASN A 354 -19.73 -14.77 10.40
C ASN A 354 -20.60 -14.64 9.12
N ILE A 355 -21.17 -13.46 8.89
CA ILE A 355 -22.00 -13.14 7.72
C ILE A 355 -21.29 -12.10 6.84
N ILE A 356 -21.42 -12.27 5.52
CA ILE A 356 -21.02 -11.25 4.54
C ILE A 356 -22.21 -10.33 4.29
N ILE A 357 -22.04 -9.02 4.45
CA ILE A 357 -23.05 -7.98 4.24
C ILE A 357 -22.53 -7.08 3.11
N GLU A 358 -23.22 -7.06 1.97
CA GLU A 358 -22.63 -6.46 0.77
C GLU A 358 -23.59 -5.86 -0.27
N CYS A 359 -23.00 -5.22 -1.29
CA CYS A 359 -23.61 -4.86 -2.57
C CYS A 359 -24.87 -3.99 -2.44
N THR A 360 -24.82 -2.93 -1.64
CA THR A 360 -25.93 -1.99 -1.47
C THR A 360 -25.54 -0.60 -1.96
N ARG A 361 -26.50 0.17 -2.50
CA ARG A 361 -26.28 1.54 -2.99
C ARG A 361 -26.28 2.57 -1.84
N GLY A 362 -27.00 2.25 -0.78
CA GLY A 362 -27.08 3.04 0.45
C GLY A 362 -26.08 2.61 1.52
N MET A 363 -26.54 2.71 2.76
CA MET A 363 -25.79 2.31 3.95
C MET A 363 -25.92 0.81 4.20
N GLY A 364 -24.89 0.21 4.81
CA GLY A 364 -24.95 -1.18 5.26
C GLY A 364 -25.89 -1.34 6.45
N ILE A 365 -25.41 -0.94 7.63
CA ILE A 365 -26.12 -1.14 8.90
C ILE A 365 -26.41 0.22 9.55
N TYR A 366 -27.61 0.36 10.10
CA TYR A 366 -28.03 1.51 10.90
C TYR A 366 -28.45 1.07 12.30
N ILE A 367 -27.93 1.72 13.34
CA ILE A 367 -28.26 1.47 14.74
C ILE A 367 -28.67 2.79 15.39
N GLU A 368 -29.81 2.80 16.07
CA GLU A 368 -30.33 3.92 16.84
C GLU A 368 -30.89 3.42 18.17
N GLY A 369 -30.47 4.01 19.27
CA GLY A 369 -30.90 3.65 20.62
C GLY A 369 -30.58 2.19 20.99
N GLY A 370 -31.17 1.74 22.10
CA GLY A 370 -31.00 0.38 22.59
C GLY A 370 -29.60 0.10 23.13
N ASN A 371 -29.25 -1.18 23.29
CA ASN A 371 -27.97 -1.58 23.83
C ASN A 371 -27.52 -2.98 23.36
N ASN A 372 -26.21 -3.23 23.36
CA ASN A 372 -25.64 -4.56 23.12
C ASN A 372 -26.05 -5.19 21.76
N ILE A 373 -26.01 -4.39 20.69
CA ILE A 373 -26.06 -4.90 19.31
C ILE A 373 -24.64 -5.24 18.88
N ARG A 374 -24.44 -6.48 18.39
CA ARG A 374 -23.12 -7.02 18.09
C ARG A 374 -22.98 -7.50 16.66
N PHE A 375 -21.85 -7.15 16.06
CA PHE A 375 -21.37 -7.74 14.81
C PHE A 375 -20.01 -8.37 15.06
N ASN A 376 -19.95 -9.70 15.00
CA ASN A 376 -18.74 -10.45 15.28
C ASN A 376 -18.30 -11.23 14.05
N SER A 377 -17.04 -11.04 13.63
CA SER A 377 -16.45 -11.83 12.55
C SER A 377 -17.17 -11.70 11.20
N CYS A 378 -17.89 -10.60 10.99
CA CYS A 378 -18.58 -10.30 9.74
C CYS A 378 -17.63 -9.66 8.73
N THR A 379 -17.98 -9.80 7.45
CA THR A 379 -17.34 -9.05 6.35
C THR A 379 -18.34 -8.06 5.80
N ILE A 380 -18.03 -6.77 5.86
CA ILE A 380 -18.94 -5.71 5.38
C ILE A 380 -18.23 -5.01 4.24
N ARG A 381 -18.73 -5.21 3.01
CA ARG A 381 -18.04 -4.74 1.82
C ARG A 381 -18.97 -4.29 0.71
N ASN A 382 -18.44 -3.58 -0.29
CA ASN A 382 -19.20 -3.17 -1.48
C ASN A 382 -20.46 -2.37 -1.08
N ILE A 383 -20.28 -1.43 -0.16
CA ILE A 383 -21.33 -0.55 0.36
C ILE A 383 -21.23 0.80 -0.32
N GLY A 384 -22.35 1.38 -0.74
CA GLY A 384 -22.38 2.65 -1.46
C GLY A 384 -22.08 3.87 -0.59
N THR A 385 -22.38 3.81 0.71
CA THR A 385 -22.04 4.90 1.66
C THR A 385 -21.12 4.40 2.79
N VAL A 386 -21.58 4.39 4.05
CA VAL A 386 -20.86 3.86 5.21
C VAL A 386 -21.27 2.42 5.51
N ALA A 387 -20.34 1.62 6.03
CA ALA A 387 -20.63 0.25 6.45
C ALA A 387 -21.62 0.22 7.61
N ILE A 388 -21.38 1.04 8.65
CA ILE A 388 -22.20 1.06 9.87
C ILE A 388 -22.38 2.51 10.35
N CYS A 389 -23.60 2.91 10.66
CA CYS A 389 -23.90 4.15 11.36
C CYS A 389 -24.57 3.88 12.71
N LEU A 390 -23.97 4.36 13.79
CA LEU A 390 -24.59 4.45 15.10
C LEU A 390 -25.07 5.89 15.30
N GLY A 391 -26.37 6.04 15.56
CA GLY A 391 -27.05 7.30 15.77
C GLY A 391 -27.68 7.91 14.53
N LYS A 392 -28.59 8.83 14.79
CA LYS A 392 -29.31 9.64 13.80
C LYS A 392 -28.36 10.46 12.93
N GLY A 393 -28.78 10.65 11.69
CA GLY A 393 -28.28 11.72 10.84
C GLY A 393 -29.26 12.88 10.82
N VAL A 394 -29.31 13.62 9.72
CA VAL A 394 -30.23 14.75 9.53
C VAL A 394 -30.92 14.67 8.17
N ASP A 395 -32.11 15.25 8.06
CA ASP A 395 -32.79 15.40 6.77
C ASP A 395 -32.28 16.62 5.98
N GLU A 396 -32.88 16.85 4.81
CA GLU A 396 -32.55 17.99 3.92
C GLU A 396 -32.83 19.38 4.52
N ASN A 397 -33.67 19.45 5.57
CA ASN A 397 -33.99 20.67 6.29
C ASN A 397 -33.08 20.90 7.51
N GLY A 398 -32.13 20.00 7.75
CA GLY A 398 -31.24 20.04 8.91
C GLY A 398 -31.94 19.62 10.20
N ILE A 399 -32.95 18.75 10.13
CA ILE A 399 -33.64 18.20 11.30
C ILE A 399 -33.12 16.79 11.58
N PRO A 400 -32.74 16.43 12.82
CA PRO A 400 -32.37 15.08 13.20
C PRO A 400 -33.36 14.02 12.72
N ALA A 401 -32.88 13.01 12.00
CA ALA A 401 -33.72 12.02 11.33
C ALA A 401 -33.15 10.60 11.42
N SER A 402 -34.06 9.63 11.59
CA SER A 402 -33.74 8.21 11.66
C SER A 402 -33.45 7.64 10.28
N LYS A 403 -32.60 6.61 10.21
CA LYS A 403 -32.23 5.84 9.00
C LYS A 403 -31.59 6.65 7.87
N LEU A 404 -31.16 7.88 8.15
CA LEU A 404 -30.54 8.80 7.20
C LEU A 404 -29.17 9.25 7.72
N LEU A 405 -28.28 9.58 6.78
CA LEU A 405 -27.00 10.23 7.07
C LEU A 405 -27.13 11.76 6.90
N GLY A 406 -27.56 12.21 5.72
CA GLY A 406 -27.72 13.63 5.37
C GLY A 406 -26.44 14.43 5.58
N ASN A 407 -26.56 15.69 6.03
CA ASN A 407 -25.40 16.52 6.36
C ASN A 407 -25.09 16.55 7.87
N PHE A 408 -25.15 15.38 8.53
CA PHE A 408 -25.08 15.35 9.99
C PHE A 408 -23.76 15.90 10.55
N LYS A 409 -22.67 15.87 9.77
CA LYS A 409 -21.38 16.44 10.19
C LYS A 409 -21.46 17.95 10.37
N GLU A 410 -22.04 18.67 9.42
CA GLU A 410 -22.23 20.12 9.54
C GLU A 410 -23.23 20.47 10.64
N TYR A 411 -24.26 19.62 10.82
CA TYR A 411 -25.19 19.77 11.93
C TYR A 411 -24.51 19.56 13.29
N LEU A 412 -23.72 18.50 13.46
CA LEU A 412 -22.93 18.22 14.66
C LEU A 412 -21.90 19.32 14.91
N TYR A 413 -21.26 19.84 13.85
CA TYR A 413 -20.35 20.99 13.94
C TYR A 413 -21.04 22.21 14.56
N SER A 414 -22.31 22.45 14.19
CA SER A 414 -23.11 23.58 14.68
C SER A 414 -23.78 23.33 16.05
N ASN A 415 -24.02 22.06 16.39
CA ASN A 415 -24.73 21.58 17.58
C ASN A 415 -23.89 20.54 18.31
N GLN A 416 -22.82 20.99 18.95
CA GLN A 416 -21.76 20.13 19.49
C GLN A 416 -22.19 19.24 20.66
N THR A 417 -23.32 19.55 21.29
CA THR A 417 -23.90 18.80 22.42
C THR A 417 -25.04 17.87 21.98
N TRP A 418 -25.29 17.74 20.67
CA TRP A 418 -26.32 16.87 20.15
C TRP A 418 -26.02 15.39 20.43
N ASP A 419 -26.89 14.76 21.22
CA ASP A 419 -26.95 13.32 21.35
C ASP A 419 -27.67 12.73 20.13
N ARG A 420 -26.92 11.99 19.32
CA ARG A 420 -27.41 11.32 18.10
C ARG A 420 -28.32 10.12 18.42
N ASN A 421 -28.60 9.83 19.69
CA ASN A 421 -29.40 8.68 20.15
C ASN A 421 -28.81 7.36 19.66
N CYS A 422 -27.51 7.13 19.93
CA CYS A 422 -26.80 5.96 19.40
C CYS A 422 -27.02 4.68 20.19
N GLY A 423 -27.52 4.76 21.43
CA GLY A 423 -27.52 3.64 22.37
C GLY A 423 -26.16 3.41 23.04
N SER A 424 -26.05 2.33 23.81
CA SER A 424 -24.85 2.01 24.59
C SER A 424 -24.37 0.56 24.39
N ASP A 425 -23.09 0.33 24.68
CA ASP A 425 -22.48 -1.01 24.72
C ASP A 425 -22.61 -1.81 23.42
N HIS A 426 -22.77 -1.15 22.28
CA HIS A 426 -22.72 -1.77 20.95
C HIS A 426 -21.28 -2.18 20.62
N LEU A 427 -21.12 -3.34 19.98
CA LEU A 427 -19.81 -3.93 19.71
C LEU A 427 -19.67 -4.38 18.26
N ILE A 428 -18.72 -3.78 17.55
CA ILE A 428 -18.28 -4.24 16.24
C ILE A 428 -16.92 -4.89 16.47
N GLU A 429 -16.83 -6.21 16.35
CA GLU A 429 -15.62 -6.95 16.66
C GLU A 429 -15.20 -7.98 15.61
N ASN A 430 -13.89 -8.14 15.45
CA ASN A 430 -13.30 -9.16 14.56
C ASN A 430 -13.74 -9.05 13.08
N CYS A 431 -14.24 -7.88 12.66
CA CYS A 431 -14.82 -7.66 11.34
C CYS A 431 -13.76 -7.24 10.31
N GLU A 432 -14.06 -7.52 9.05
CA GLU A 432 -13.34 -7.00 7.87
C GLU A 432 -14.25 -5.99 7.17
N ILE A 433 -13.82 -4.73 7.04
CA ILE A 433 -14.62 -3.65 6.45
C ILE A 433 -13.82 -2.99 5.34
N PHE A 434 -14.29 -3.13 4.09
CA PHE A 434 -13.58 -2.59 2.95
C PHE A 434 -14.49 -2.33 1.77
N ASN A 435 -14.02 -1.59 0.75
CA ASN A 435 -14.84 -1.20 -0.38
C ASN A 435 -16.16 -0.56 0.11
N THR A 436 -16.08 0.52 0.89
CA THR A 436 -17.22 1.41 1.15
C THR A 436 -17.09 2.74 0.37
N GLY A 437 -18.21 3.38 0.05
CA GLY A 437 -18.22 4.59 -0.78
C GLY A 437 -17.84 5.87 -0.02
N SER A 438 -18.26 6.02 1.24
CA SER A 438 -18.15 7.29 1.99
C SER A 438 -17.77 7.10 3.46
N GLY A 439 -16.84 6.19 3.76
CA GLY A 439 -16.29 5.95 5.11
C GLY A 439 -16.60 4.57 5.67
N GLY A 440 -15.98 4.21 6.79
CA GLY A 440 -16.18 2.91 7.43
C GLY A 440 -17.36 2.94 8.41
N ILE A 441 -17.10 3.39 9.64
CA ILE A 441 -18.03 3.36 10.78
C ILE A 441 -18.27 4.78 11.29
N LEU A 442 -19.52 5.14 11.55
CA LEU A 442 -19.88 6.32 12.33
C LEU A 442 -20.22 5.86 13.75
N LEU A 443 -19.26 6.01 14.67
CA LEU A 443 -19.29 5.52 16.06
C LEU A 443 -19.70 6.65 17.02
N GLY A 444 -21.01 6.87 17.19
CA GLY A 444 -21.50 7.81 18.20
C GLY A 444 -21.83 7.14 19.55
N GLY A 445 -22.30 7.94 20.50
CA GLY A 445 -22.92 7.49 21.75
C GLY A 445 -22.37 8.17 23.00
N GLY A 446 -23.19 8.25 24.04
CA GLY A 446 -22.93 9.06 25.22
C GLY A 446 -23.41 10.50 25.08
N ASN A 447 -23.54 11.20 26.21
CA ASN A 447 -24.15 12.51 26.28
C ASN A 447 -23.15 13.55 26.80
N ARG A 448 -22.83 14.53 25.96
CA ARG A 448 -21.83 15.55 26.29
C ARG A 448 -22.27 16.52 27.38
N LEU A 449 -23.55 16.82 27.53
CA LEU A 449 -24.01 17.73 28.60
C LEU A 449 -23.83 17.09 29.99
N THR A 450 -24.00 15.77 30.09
CA THR A 450 -23.94 15.02 31.35
C THR A 450 -22.65 14.24 31.55
N LEU A 451 -21.79 14.15 30.52
CA LEU A 451 -20.63 13.25 30.46
C LEU A 451 -20.97 11.76 30.67
N GLU A 452 -22.22 11.38 30.41
CA GLU A 452 -22.63 9.97 30.42
C GLU A 452 -22.00 9.23 29.25
N ARG A 453 -21.35 8.09 29.53
CA ARG A 453 -20.58 7.32 28.55
C ARG A 453 -21.49 6.44 27.69
N GLY A 454 -21.22 6.37 26.39
CA GLY A 454 -21.86 5.40 25.49
C GLY A 454 -21.25 4.01 25.54
N ASN A 455 -19.94 3.90 25.81
CA ASN A 455 -19.18 2.64 25.83
C ASN A 455 -19.30 1.79 24.54
N ASN A 456 -19.67 2.41 23.41
CA ASN A 456 -19.71 1.73 22.13
C ASN A 456 -18.27 1.47 21.64
N ARG A 457 -18.05 0.32 21.00
CA ARG A 457 -16.70 -0.17 20.74
C ARG A 457 -16.51 -0.77 19.36
N VAL A 458 -15.37 -0.43 18.73
CA VAL A 458 -14.84 -1.08 17.53
C VAL A 458 -13.55 -1.78 17.92
N SER A 459 -13.52 -3.11 17.86
CA SER A 459 -12.41 -3.91 18.38
C SER A 459 -11.92 -5.00 17.44
N ASN A 460 -10.61 -5.15 17.30
CA ASN A 460 -10.02 -6.25 16.52
C ASN A 460 -10.44 -6.33 15.04
N CYS A 461 -10.83 -5.20 14.45
CA CYS A 461 -11.26 -5.11 13.06
C CYS A 461 -10.11 -4.73 12.12
N SER A 462 -10.26 -5.06 10.84
CA SER A 462 -9.46 -4.51 9.74
C SER A 462 -10.36 -3.62 8.89
N ILE A 463 -9.96 -2.36 8.70
CA ILE A 463 -10.74 -1.33 8.00
C ILE A 463 -9.85 -0.65 6.96
N HIS A 464 -10.16 -0.86 5.68
CA HIS A 464 -9.29 -0.43 4.58
C HIS A 464 -10.05 -0.22 3.27
N ASP A 465 -9.41 0.39 2.26
CA ASP A 465 -9.95 0.57 0.91
C ASP A 465 -11.40 1.14 0.90
N PHE A 466 -11.65 2.09 1.78
CA PHE A 466 -12.90 2.85 1.85
C PHE A 466 -12.77 4.16 1.05
N ASN A 467 -13.87 4.90 0.90
CA ASN A 467 -13.93 6.16 0.17
C ASN A 467 -13.76 6.04 -1.35
N ARG A 468 -14.41 5.04 -1.97
CA ARG A 468 -14.49 4.98 -3.45
C ARG A 468 -15.24 6.16 -4.06
N TYR A 469 -16.12 6.80 -3.29
CA TYR A 469 -16.99 7.88 -3.73
C TYR A 469 -16.60 9.20 -3.06
N GLU A 470 -16.64 9.32 -1.73
CA GLU A 470 -16.30 10.55 -0.99
C GLU A 470 -15.00 10.42 -0.22
N LYS A 471 -14.03 11.35 -0.38
CA LYS A 471 -12.70 11.21 0.24
C LYS A 471 -12.54 11.94 1.57
N THR A 472 -12.59 13.27 1.58
CA THR A 472 -12.08 14.02 2.74
C THR A 472 -13.05 13.96 3.92
N TYR A 473 -12.47 13.85 5.14
CA TYR A 473 -13.22 13.75 6.40
C TYR A 473 -14.24 12.60 6.46
N ARG A 474 -14.20 11.62 5.56
CA ARG A 474 -14.98 10.38 5.67
C ARG A 474 -14.08 9.28 6.22
N GLY A 475 -13.84 9.27 7.54
CA GLY A 475 -12.84 8.37 8.12
C GLY A 475 -13.21 6.89 8.11
N ALA A 476 -12.22 6.05 8.39
CA ALA A 476 -12.44 4.65 8.73
C ALA A 476 -13.38 4.56 9.93
N ILE A 477 -13.15 5.43 10.93
CA ILE A 477 -14.04 5.61 12.08
C ILE A 477 -14.21 7.10 12.34
N ASN A 478 -15.45 7.60 12.24
CA ASN A 478 -15.81 8.91 12.78
C ASN A 478 -16.41 8.68 14.16
N ILE A 479 -15.77 9.17 15.21
CA ILE A 479 -16.18 8.97 16.60
C ILE A 479 -16.75 10.27 17.17
N ASP A 480 -17.89 10.18 17.85
CA ASP A 480 -18.51 11.30 18.58
C ASP A 480 -19.13 10.86 19.92
N GLY A 481 -19.56 11.85 20.71
CA GLY A 481 -20.25 11.64 21.99
C GLY A 481 -19.29 11.59 23.18
N VAL A 482 -19.46 10.59 24.04
CA VAL A 482 -18.65 10.43 25.27
C VAL A 482 -18.30 8.97 25.51
N GLY A 483 -17.03 8.68 25.77
CA GLY A 483 -16.64 7.41 26.38
C GLY A 483 -16.58 6.17 25.48
N ASN A 484 -16.66 6.33 24.16
CA ASN A 484 -16.53 5.24 23.19
C ASN A 484 -15.06 4.79 22.99
N VAL A 485 -14.87 3.56 22.48
CA VAL A 485 -13.57 2.87 22.44
C VAL A 485 -13.23 2.35 21.04
N ILE A 486 -11.98 2.56 20.60
CA ILE A 486 -11.40 2.01 19.37
C ILE A 486 -10.13 1.26 19.75
N ASP A 487 -10.12 -0.08 19.65
CA ASP A 487 -8.93 -0.84 20.07
C ASP A 487 -8.58 -2.10 19.28
N HIS A 488 -7.28 -2.43 19.25
CA HIS A 488 -6.75 -3.61 18.55
C HIS A 488 -7.12 -3.68 17.06
N ASN A 489 -7.42 -2.54 16.41
CA ASN A 489 -7.75 -2.50 14.99
C ASN A 489 -6.51 -2.31 14.11
N GLU A 490 -6.63 -2.69 12.85
CA GLU A 490 -5.71 -2.30 11.78
C GLU A 490 -6.47 -1.43 10.79
N ILE A 491 -6.00 -0.19 10.59
CA ILE A 491 -6.66 0.82 9.75
C ILE A 491 -5.65 1.31 8.71
N TYR A 492 -5.94 1.08 7.43
CA TYR A 492 -4.98 1.37 6.36
C TYR A 492 -5.61 1.70 5.01
N ASN A 493 -4.78 2.12 4.06
CA ASN A 493 -5.19 2.61 2.74
C ASN A 493 -6.27 3.71 2.85
N CYS A 494 -6.02 4.70 3.71
CA CYS A 494 -6.96 5.79 3.93
C CYS A 494 -6.61 6.97 3.03
N PRO A 495 -7.44 7.35 2.04
CA PRO A 495 -7.15 8.52 1.20
C PRO A 495 -7.09 9.84 1.99
N ALA A 496 -7.76 9.89 3.15
CA ALA A 496 -7.80 11.05 4.03
C ALA A 496 -7.66 10.60 5.51
N VAL A 497 -8.31 11.34 6.43
CA VAL A 497 -8.36 11.06 7.88
C VAL A 497 -8.75 9.61 8.15
N ALA A 498 -8.05 8.92 9.06
CA ALA A 498 -8.39 7.57 9.50
C ALA A 498 -9.43 7.58 10.62
N ILE A 499 -9.19 8.39 11.66
CA ILE A 499 -10.10 8.60 12.78
C ILE A 499 -10.43 10.09 12.92
N HIS A 500 -11.68 10.46 12.67
CA HIS A 500 -12.17 11.82 12.89
C HIS A 500 -12.92 11.87 14.22
N LEU A 501 -12.44 12.68 15.16
CA LEU A 501 -12.93 12.70 16.54
C LEU A 501 -13.72 13.97 16.85
N ASN A 502 -14.83 13.78 17.54
CA ASN A 502 -15.58 14.78 18.28
C ASN A 502 -15.89 14.24 19.68
N GLY A 503 -16.04 15.09 20.69
CA GLY A 503 -16.50 14.66 22.01
C GLY A 503 -15.42 14.38 23.07
N ASN A 504 -15.79 13.60 24.09
CA ASN A 504 -15.12 13.53 25.38
C ASN A 504 -14.78 12.10 25.82
N ASP A 505 -13.71 11.95 26.59
CA ASP A 505 -13.33 10.69 27.28
C ASP A 505 -13.23 9.43 26.40
N HIS A 506 -12.96 9.60 25.10
CA HIS A 506 -12.76 8.50 24.17
C HIS A 506 -11.40 7.83 24.40
N LEU A 507 -11.35 6.51 24.13
CA LEU A 507 -10.14 5.72 24.26
C LEU A 507 -9.76 5.09 22.92
N ILE A 508 -8.57 5.43 22.42
CA ILE A 508 -7.98 4.88 21.19
C ILE A 508 -6.71 4.13 21.59
N GLU A 509 -6.73 2.79 21.58
CA GLU A 509 -5.59 2.00 22.06
C GLU A 509 -5.26 0.72 21.31
N TYR A 510 -3.99 0.31 21.29
CA TYR A 510 -3.55 -0.94 20.65
C TYR A 510 -3.87 -1.02 19.15
N ASN A 511 -4.10 0.07 18.45
CA ASN A 511 -4.36 0.05 17.01
C ASN A 511 -3.06 0.18 16.19
N ILE A 512 -3.06 -0.37 14.99
CA ILE A 512 -2.07 -0.06 13.94
C ILE A 512 -2.76 0.84 12.92
N ILE A 513 -2.17 2.00 12.63
CA ILE A 513 -2.68 2.97 11.66
C ILE A 513 -1.55 3.30 10.67
N HIS A 514 -1.72 2.89 9.41
CA HIS A 514 -0.70 3.05 8.39
C HIS A 514 -1.25 3.38 7.02
N ASP A 515 -0.42 3.95 6.14
CA ASP A 515 -0.85 4.36 4.79
C ASP A 515 -2.14 5.20 4.84
N ALA A 516 -2.22 6.09 5.84
CA ALA A 516 -3.32 7.01 6.01
C ALA A 516 -2.98 8.40 5.48
N VAL A 517 -4.00 9.16 5.07
CA VAL A 517 -3.87 10.51 4.48
C VAL A 517 -3.03 10.50 3.20
N THR A 518 -3.28 9.53 2.31
CA THR A 518 -2.49 9.36 1.07
C THR A 518 -2.77 10.42 0.01
N ASP A 519 -3.97 11.01 0.00
CA ASP A 519 -4.42 11.97 -1.02
C ASP A 519 -4.59 13.40 -0.46
N GLY A 520 -4.91 13.55 0.82
CA GLY A 520 -5.24 14.83 1.45
C GLY A 520 -4.04 15.72 1.79
N HIS A 521 -4.31 16.98 2.11
CA HIS A 521 -3.38 17.97 2.67
C HIS A 521 -4.00 18.58 3.94
N ASP A 522 -3.17 19.02 4.89
CA ASP A 522 -3.61 19.69 6.13
C ASP A 522 -4.56 18.79 6.96
N MET A 523 -4.11 17.56 7.17
CA MET A 523 -4.90 16.49 7.79
C MET A 523 -4.05 15.60 8.68
N GLY A 524 -4.70 15.00 9.67
CA GLY A 524 -4.13 14.00 10.57
C GLY A 524 -4.74 12.62 10.34
N ALA A 525 -3.99 11.55 10.57
CA ALA A 525 -4.56 10.21 10.68
C ALA A 525 -5.60 10.17 11.81
N ILE A 526 -5.31 10.78 12.96
CA ILE A 526 -6.27 11.21 13.97
C ILE A 526 -6.44 12.72 13.87
N TYR A 527 -7.68 13.19 13.77
CA TYR A 527 -8.00 14.61 13.61
C TYR A 527 -9.16 15.04 14.51
N TYR A 528 -9.01 16.19 15.19
CA TYR A 528 -10.08 16.93 15.86
C TYR A 528 -9.67 18.40 16.05
N GLY A 529 -10.62 19.29 16.34
CA GLY A 529 -10.34 20.71 16.45
C GLY A 529 -11.55 21.60 16.73
N ARG A 530 -11.27 22.89 16.95
CA ARG A 530 -12.23 23.98 17.13
C ARG A 530 -13.13 23.89 18.37
N ASN A 531 -12.92 22.94 19.28
CA ASN A 531 -13.71 22.83 20.51
C ASN A 531 -12.83 22.52 21.74
N PRO A 532 -12.46 23.54 22.55
CA PRO A 532 -11.61 23.32 23.72
C PRO A 532 -12.25 22.49 24.85
N SER A 533 -13.55 22.18 24.76
CA SER A 533 -14.26 21.30 25.71
C SER A 533 -14.19 19.81 25.39
N GLU A 534 -13.66 19.42 24.22
CA GLU A 534 -13.45 18.02 23.82
C GLU A 534 -12.22 17.42 24.51
N ARG A 535 -12.38 17.08 25.80
CA ARG A 535 -11.29 16.74 26.73
C ARG A 535 -11.40 15.30 27.27
N GLY A 536 -10.32 14.84 27.89
CA GLY A 536 -10.24 13.51 28.51
C GLY A 536 -10.00 12.37 27.51
N ASN A 537 -9.84 12.70 26.23
CA ASN A 537 -9.53 11.74 25.19
C ASN A 537 -8.11 11.19 25.37
N ILE A 538 -7.96 9.88 25.24
CA ILE A 538 -6.69 9.16 25.43
C ILE A 538 -6.31 8.41 24.15
N VAL A 539 -5.09 8.63 23.68
CA VAL A 539 -4.45 7.87 22.59
C VAL A 539 -3.24 7.15 23.16
N ARG A 540 -3.32 5.82 23.31
CA ARG A 540 -2.22 5.06 23.92
C ARG A 540 -1.90 3.73 23.26
N TYR A 541 -0.64 3.32 23.32
CA TYR A 541 -0.23 2.00 22.83
C TYR A 541 -0.61 1.73 21.37
N ASN A 542 -0.66 2.76 20.52
CA ASN A 542 -0.90 2.60 19.09
C ASN A 542 0.42 2.63 18.32
N TYR A 543 0.41 2.08 17.12
CA TYR A 543 1.53 2.11 16.19
C TYR A 543 1.13 2.84 14.90
N PHE A 544 1.68 4.03 14.71
CA PHE A 544 1.50 4.84 13.51
C PHE A 544 2.69 4.64 12.59
N HIS A 545 2.48 4.17 11.36
CA HIS A 545 3.60 4.06 10.42
C HIS A 545 3.29 4.33 8.96
N HIS A 546 4.24 4.92 8.23
CA HIS A 546 4.10 5.20 6.80
C HIS A 546 2.86 6.03 6.45
N ASN A 547 2.49 6.96 7.33
CA ASN A 547 1.36 7.85 7.09
C ASN A 547 1.78 9.03 6.21
N GLY A 548 0.85 9.48 5.38
CA GLY A 548 0.93 10.69 4.58
C GLY A 548 1.56 10.54 3.21
N ASN A 549 1.74 11.70 2.58
CA ASN A 549 2.29 11.83 1.24
C ASN A 549 3.40 12.89 1.19
N LYS A 550 4.14 12.95 0.09
CA LYS A 550 5.32 13.82 -0.06
C LYS A 550 4.99 15.30 -0.26
N GLU A 551 3.74 15.64 -0.58
CA GLU A 551 3.37 16.96 -1.09
C GLU A 551 2.56 17.77 -0.08
N GLY A 552 2.04 17.14 0.98
CA GLY A 552 1.18 17.79 1.96
C GLY A 552 1.75 18.02 3.35
N THR A 553 1.12 18.95 4.07
CA THR A 553 1.22 19.08 5.53
C THR A 553 0.41 17.95 6.18
N ILE A 554 1.07 16.86 6.54
CA ILE A 554 0.41 15.63 7.02
C ILE A 554 0.90 15.22 8.39
N MET A 555 -0.07 14.85 9.24
CA MET A 555 0.14 14.42 10.61
C MET A 555 -0.38 13.01 10.89
N SER A 556 0.17 12.36 11.91
CA SER A 556 -0.47 11.18 12.51
C SER A 556 -1.47 11.58 13.59
N VAL A 557 -1.16 12.60 14.40
CA VAL A 557 -2.12 13.19 15.34
C VAL A 557 -2.17 14.69 15.13
N TYR A 558 -3.32 15.19 14.68
CA TYR A 558 -3.57 16.61 14.45
C TYR A 558 -4.54 17.15 15.50
N HIS A 559 -3.99 17.93 16.43
CA HIS A 559 -4.74 18.81 17.32
C HIS A 559 -4.96 20.14 16.59
N ASP A 560 -5.95 20.17 15.73
CA ASP A 560 -6.22 21.34 14.90
C ASP A 560 -6.85 22.48 15.72
N ASP A 561 -6.87 23.69 15.16
CA ASP A 561 -7.53 24.91 15.64
C ASP A 561 -8.02 24.92 17.11
N GLY A 562 -7.10 25.12 18.05
CA GLY A 562 -7.41 25.29 19.47
C GLY A 562 -7.91 24.03 20.19
N ALA A 563 -7.71 22.85 19.61
CA ALA A 563 -7.92 21.55 20.27
C ALA A 563 -7.19 21.49 21.62
N CYS A 564 -7.81 20.86 22.63
CA CYS A 564 -7.26 20.83 23.99
C CYS A 564 -7.38 19.46 24.65
N GLY A 565 -6.63 19.26 25.74
CA GLY A 565 -6.94 18.27 26.78
C GLY A 565 -6.89 16.79 26.39
N MET A 566 -6.14 16.44 25.34
CA MET A 566 -5.87 15.04 24.97
C MET A 566 -4.54 14.57 25.57
N GLU A 567 -4.53 13.34 26.10
CA GLU A 567 -3.32 12.67 26.57
C GLU A 567 -2.87 11.59 25.58
N VAL A 568 -1.60 11.63 25.20
CA VAL A 568 -1.01 10.72 24.21
C VAL A 568 0.22 10.04 24.80
N TYR A 569 0.15 8.73 25.02
CA TYR A 569 1.27 8.01 25.66
C TYR A 569 1.48 6.56 25.25
N GLY A 570 2.73 6.09 25.33
CA GLY A 570 3.04 4.70 25.01
C GLY A 570 2.85 4.34 23.54
N ASN A 571 2.76 5.33 22.64
CA ASN A 571 2.59 5.09 21.20
C ASN A 571 3.96 5.04 20.50
N VAL A 572 4.00 4.37 19.36
CA VAL A 572 5.14 4.37 18.45
C VAL A 572 4.75 5.11 17.16
N PHE A 573 5.58 6.06 16.76
CA PHE A 573 5.44 6.83 15.53
C PHE A 573 6.65 6.58 14.63
N TYR A 574 6.47 5.89 13.51
CA TYR A 574 7.57 5.57 12.57
C TYR A 574 7.25 6.05 11.16
N LYS A 575 8.00 7.02 10.62
CA LYS A 575 7.61 7.72 9.37
C LYS A 575 6.13 8.17 9.38
N PRO A 576 5.69 8.90 10.41
CA PRO A 576 4.28 9.18 10.70
C PRO A 576 3.70 10.38 9.92
N GLY A 577 4.24 10.68 8.73
CA GLY A 577 4.00 11.93 8.00
C GLY A 577 5.16 12.91 8.09
N ASN A 578 5.01 14.07 7.43
CA ASN A 578 6.04 15.11 7.40
C ASN A 578 6.13 15.85 8.75
N ILE A 579 5.04 15.83 9.54
CA ILE A 579 4.96 16.33 10.90
C ILE A 579 4.28 15.24 11.73
N ALA A 580 4.88 14.62 12.74
CA ALA A 580 4.17 13.56 13.49
C ALA A 580 2.94 14.11 14.22
N VAL A 581 3.13 15.23 14.91
CA VAL A 581 2.12 15.89 15.74
C VAL A 581 2.07 17.38 15.44
N MET A 582 0.86 17.89 15.20
CA MET A 582 0.62 19.34 15.15
C MET A 582 -0.33 19.77 16.26
N ILE A 583 0.09 20.80 17.01
CA ILE A 583 -0.71 21.49 18.02
C ILE A 583 -0.97 22.92 17.51
N GLY A 584 -2.12 23.09 16.87
CA GLY A 584 -2.54 24.37 16.28
C GLY A 584 -3.19 25.29 17.31
N GLY A 585 -2.41 26.00 18.13
CA GLY A 585 -2.96 26.96 19.10
C GLY A 585 -3.61 26.35 20.35
N GLY A 586 -3.48 25.04 20.55
CA GLY A 586 -4.14 24.25 21.60
C GLY A 586 -3.52 24.34 23.01
N ASN A 587 -4.25 23.85 24.02
CA ASN A 587 -3.84 23.87 25.43
C ASN A 587 -4.02 22.51 26.12
N ASP A 588 -3.30 22.31 27.24
CA ASP A 588 -3.46 21.14 28.11
C ASP A 588 -3.22 19.78 27.41
N ILE A 589 -2.41 19.76 26.34
CA ILE A 589 -2.08 18.53 25.61
C ILE A 589 -0.83 17.90 26.22
N VAL A 590 -0.88 16.60 26.50
CA VAL A 590 0.21 15.88 27.16
C VAL A 590 0.70 14.74 26.30
N TYR A 591 1.99 14.77 25.95
CA TYR A 591 2.71 13.70 25.29
C TYR A 591 3.75 13.10 26.23
N ARG A 592 3.61 11.82 26.56
CA ARG A 592 4.60 11.12 27.39
C ARG A 592 4.85 9.68 27.01
N ASN A 593 6.05 9.17 27.28
CA ASN A 593 6.36 7.75 27.10
C ASN A 593 6.14 7.24 25.66
N ASN A 594 6.27 8.10 24.65
CA ASN A 594 6.15 7.71 23.25
C ASN A 594 7.53 7.51 22.62
N ILE A 595 7.57 6.73 21.55
CA ILE A 595 8.75 6.53 20.72
C ILE A 595 8.49 7.15 19.35
N PHE A 596 9.36 8.07 18.92
CA PHE A 596 9.33 8.69 17.60
C PHE A 596 10.56 8.23 16.82
N VAL A 597 10.35 7.67 15.63
CA VAL A 597 11.41 7.10 14.79
C VAL A 597 11.31 7.66 13.38
N ASP A 598 12.43 8.15 12.85
CA ASP A 598 12.57 8.65 11.47
C ASP A 598 11.52 9.71 11.11
N VAL A 599 11.42 10.72 11.96
CA VAL A 599 10.44 11.79 11.82
C VAL A 599 11.13 13.08 11.38
N PRO A 600 10.69 13.74 10.29
CA PRO A 600 11.24 15.04 9.91
C PRO A 600 10.99 16.11 10.99
N ILE A 601 9.73 16.28 11.41
CA ILE A 601 9.32 17.17 12.51
C ILE A 601 8.44 16.38 13.48
N ALA A 602 8.87 16.19 14.72
CA ALA A 602 8.05 15.47 15.71
C ALA A 602 6.86 16.31 16.18
N PHE A 603 7.10 17.57 16.55
CA PHE A 603 6.06 18.47 17.02
C PHE A 603 6.13 19.82 16.29
N HIS A 604 5.03 20.22 15.66
CA HIS A 604 4.81 21.60 15.27
C HIS A 604 3.79 22.24 16.21
N VAL A 605 4.14 23.37 16.81
CA VAL A 605 3.26 24.11 17.72
C VAL A 605 3.23 25.57 17.31
N ASP A 606 2.04 26.10 17.07
CA ASP A 606 1.84 27.48 16.66
C ASP A 606 0.88 28.22 17.61
N ASN A 607 0.84 29.55 17.49
CA ASN A 607 -0.09 30.42 18.20
C ASN A 607 -1.20 30.94 17.29
N ARG A 608 -1.74 30.12 16.38
CA ARG A 608 -2.74 30.56 15.38
C ARG A 608 -3.98 31.24 15.99
N MET A 609 -4.31 30.91 17.25
CA MET A 609 -5.37 31.55 18.03
C MET A 609 -5.07 33.02 18.43
N GLN A 610 -3.84 33.52 18.27
CA GLN A 610 -3.50 34.95 18.40
C GLN A 610 -3.41 35.70 17.07
N ASN A 611 -3.47 34.97 15.96
CA ASN A 611 -3.31 35.52 14.61
C ASN A 611 -4.67 35.46 13.89
N TRP A 612 -4.76 34.73 12.78
CA TRP A 612 -5.99 34.62 11.99
C TRP A 612 -7.17 34.02 12.78
N GLY A 613 -6.91 33.13 13.74
CA GLY A 613 -7.96 32.46 14.53
C GLY A 613 -8.57 33.33 15.63
N LYS A 614 -7.99 34.49 15.94
CA LYS A 614 -8.41 35.32 17.08
C LYS A 614 -9.86 35.79 16.94
N GLU A 615 -10.18 36.46 15.84
CA GLU A 615 -11.50 37.05 15.60
C GLU A 615 -12.57 35.97 15.43
N GLN A 616 -12.26 34.88 14.72
CA GLN A 616 -13.22 33.82 14.42
C GLN A 616 -13.57 32.95 15.64
N PHE A 617 -12.61 32.71 16.53
CA PHE A 617 -12.77 31.72 17.60
C PHE A 617 -12.85 32.31 19.01
N LEU A 618 -12.04 33.34 19.33
CA LEU A 618 -11.86 33.82 20.70
C LEU A 618 -12.65 35.07 21.09
N ASP A 619 -13.02 35.94 20.15
CA ASP A 619 -13.75 37.17 20.46
C ASP A 619 -15.10 36.87 21.13
N ASN A 620 -15.73 37.87 21.78
CA ASN A 620 -16.95 37.70 22.60
C ASN A 620 -18.17 37.06 21.88
N ASN A 621 -18.11 36.90 20.55
CA ASN A 621 -19.11 36.19 19.72
C ASN A 621 -18.51 35.04 18.88
N GLY A 622 -17.23 34.70 19.10
CA GLY A 622 -16.52 33.62 18.45
C GLY A 622 -17.00 32.24 18.89
N ILE A 623 -16.65 31.21 18.13
CA ILE A 623 -17.21 29.88 18.30
C ILE A 623 -16.86 29.23 19.66
N PHE A 624 -15.73 29.59 20.28
CA PHE A 624 -15.33 29.00 21.57
C PHE A 624 -16.23 29.48 22.72
N HIS A 625 -16.61 30.75 22.74
CA HIS A 625 -17.56 31.26 23.73
C HIS A 625 -18.88 30.48 23.68
N LYS A 626 -19.43 30.26 22.49
CA LYS A 626 -20.64 29.46 22.29
C LYS A 626 -20.45 28.04 22.83
N ARG A 627 -19.43 27.32 22.34
CA ARG A 627 -19.20 25.89 22.66
C ARG A 627 -18.89 25.65 24.14
N LEU A 628 -18.11 26.52 24.79
CA LEU A 628 -17.78 26.37 26.22
C LEU A 628 -18.98 26.72 27.12
N ASN A 629 -19.78 27.72 26.75
CA ASN A 629 -21.00 28.05 27.50
C ASN A 629 -22.07 26.96 27.38
N GLU A 630 -22.18 26.31 26.21
CA GLU A 630 -23.13 25.21 25.97
C GLU A 630 -22.95 24.05 26.94
N VAL A 631 -21.71 23.69 27.27
CA VAL A 631 -21.40 22.61 28.21
C VAL A 631 -21.27 23.06 29.67
N GLY A 632 -21.18 24.37 29.93
CA GLY A 632 -21.06 24.92 31.28
C GLY A 632 -19.74 24.57 31.96
N ILE A 633 -18.61 25.05 31.42
CA ILE A 633 -17.24 24.73 31.89
C ILE A 633 -16.95 24.99 33.39
N ASP A 634 -17.72 25.86 34.03
CA ASP A 634 -17.59 26.24 35.44
C ASP A 634 -18.62 25.52 36.35
N LYS A 635 -19.42 24.61 35.78
CA LYS A 635 -20.47 23.85 36.46
C LYS A 635 -20.20 22.36 36.40
N LEU A 636 -20.80 21.62 37.31
CA LEU A 636 -20.84 20.16 37.23
C LEU A 636 -21.58 19.71 35.96
N PRO A 637 -21.12 18.65 35.28
CA PRO A 637 -19.99 17.79 35.64
C PRO A 637 -18.61 18.31 35.15
N TYR A 638 -18.56 19.29 34.24
CA TYR A 638 -17.33 19.74 33.58
C TYR A 638 -16.28 20.33 34.53
N SER A 639 -16.69 21.10 35.54
CA SER A 639 -15.75 21.71 36.48
C SER A 639 -15.04 20.70 37.39
N ASP A 640 -15.63 19.52 37.59
CA ASP A 640 -15.04 18.41 38.34
C ASP A 640 -14.19 17.50 37.43
N ALA A 641 -14.74 17.14 36.27
CA ALA A 641 -14.05 16.26 35.30
C ALA A 641 -12.82 16.93 34.67
N TYR A 642 -12.89 18.24 34.39
CA TYR A 642 -11.83 19.01 33.72
C TYR A 642 -11.51 20.33 34.45
N PRO A 643 -10.90 20.30 35.65
CA PRO A 643 -10.72 21.51 36.47
C PRO A 643 -9.94 22.64 35.76
N ASN A 644 -8.94 22.30 34.95
CA ASN A 644 -8.14 23.26 34.17
C ASN A 644 -8.91 23.92 33.01
N LEU A 645 -10.14 23.47 32.71
CA LEU A 645 -10.99 24.12 31.72
C LEU A 645 -11.78 25.29 32.35
N SER A 646 -12.03 25.26 33.66
CA SER A 646 -12.80 26.30 34.35
C SER A 646 -12.13 27.68 34.34
N ASP A 647 -10.79 27.72 34.24
CA ASP A 647 -10.00 28.96 34.16
C ASP A 647 -9.72 29.41 32.72
N TYR A 648 -10.34 28.77 31.72
CA TYR A 648 -10.05 29.03 30.30
C TYR A 648 -10.07 30.53 30.00
N TRP A 649 -11.14 31.23 30.39
CA TRP A 649 -11.36 32.65 30.13
C TRP A 649 -10.43 33.62 30.87
N THR A 650 -9.86 33.22 32.02
CA THR A 650 -9.12 34.13 32.90
C THR A 650 -7.60 34.09 32.70
N ASN A 651 -7.08 33.21 31.83
CA ASN A 651 -5.65 32.89 31.72
C ASN A 651 -5.01 33.18 30.32
N ASN A 652 -5.40 34.25 29.63
CA ASN A 652 -4.84 34.73 28.34
C ASN A 652 -4.95 33.74 27.14
N LEU A 653 -5.94 33.97 26.27
CA LEU A 653 -6.83 32.97 25.66
C LEU A 653 -6.39 32.27 24.37
N GLY A 654 -5.30 32.68 23.74
CA GLY A 654 -4.86 32.04 22.49
C GLY A 654 -3.38 31.76 22.40
N LEU A 655 -2.64 31.95 23.50
CA LEU A 655 -1.29 31.43 23.58
C LEU A 655 -1.38 29.97 24.02
N PRO A 656 -0.76 29.03 23.28
CA PRO A 656 -0.68 27.64 23.72
C PRO A 656 -0.01 27.56 25.09
N LYS A 657 -0.63 26.85 26.04
CA LYS A 657 -0.18 26.74 27.41
C LYS A 657 -0.44 25.36 27.98
N ARG A 658 0.34 25.03 29.02
CA ARG A 658 0.24 23.77 29.78
C ARG A 658 0.35 22.53 28.90
N ASN A 659 0.89 22.69 27.69
CA ASN A 659 1.27 21.59 26.83
C ASN A 659 2.57 20.99 27.38
N ILE A 660 2.61 19.68 27.52
CA ILE A 660 3.74 18.97 28.14
C ILE A 660 4.21 17.89 27.17
N ILE A 661 5.48 17.95 26.79
CA ILE A 661 6.16 16.89 26.05
C ILE A 661 7.29 16.41 26.94
N LYS A 662 7.13 15.25 27.58
CA LYS A 662 8.12 14.71 28.52
C LYS A 662 8.20 13.21 28.42
N ASN A 663 9.31 12.66 28.85
CA ASN A 663 9.56 11.23 28.92
C ASN A 663 9.39 10.53 27.55
N ASN A 664 9.74 11.18 26.44
CA ASN A 664 9.67 10.58 25.11
C ASN A 664 11.07 10.24 24.58
N LEU A 665 11.13 9.21 23.74
CA LEU A 665 12.33 8.76 23.03
C LEU A 665 12.24 9.17 21.56
N PHE A 666 13.18 9.99 21.11
CA PHE A 666 13.33 10.42 19.73
C PHE A 666 14.54 9.71 19.08
N VAL A 667 14.30 8.95 18.01
CA VAL A 667 15.32 8.19 17.27
C VAL A 667 15.37 8.67 15.83
N GLY A 668 16.49 9.23 15.39
CA GLY A 668 16.63 9.69 14.00
C GLY A 668 15.66 10.82 13.63
N VAL A 669 15.26 11.65 14.59
CA VAL A 669 14.32 12.76 14.39
C VAL A 669 15.07 14.02 13.94
N GLY A 670 14.59 14.65 12.86
CA GLY A 670 15.19 15.87 12.31
C GLY A 670 15.02 17.08 13.22
N GLN A 671 13.77 17.43 13.52
CA GLN A 671 13.42 18.50 14.46
C GLN A 671 12.40 17.99 15.48
N ILE A 672 12.75 18.04 16.76
CA ILE A 672 11.84 17.61 17.84
C ILE A 672 10.66 18.58 17.96
N HIS A 673 10.95 19.89 17.97
CA HIS A 673 9.96 20.92 18.20
C HIS A 673 10.19 22.10 17.26
N ASN A 674 9.14 22.48 16.55
CA ASN A 674 9.04 23.68 15.71
C ASN A 674 7.95 24.60 16.27
N GLY A 675 8.35 25.69 16.92
CA GLY A 675 7.46 26.61 17.64
C GLY A 675 8.22 27.36 18.74
N SER A 676 7.55 28.30 19.44
CA SER A 676 8.16 28.97 20.60
C SER A 676 8.25 28.01 21.79
N SER A 677 9.40 28.00 22.48
CA SER A 677 9.59 27.20 23.70
C SER A 677 8.68 27.59 24.87
N GLU A 678 8.04 28.76 24.82
CA GLU A 678 7.08 29.18 25.85
C GLU A 678 5.73 28.45 25.75
N TRP A 679 5.45 27.83 24.60
CA TRP A 679 4.17 27.20 24.29
C TRP A 679 4.08 25.74 24.74
N VAL A 680 5.24 25.15 25.04
CA VAL A 680 5.37 23.75 25.42
C VAL A 680 6.44 23.62 26.51
N ASN A 681 6.10 22.91 27.58
CA ASN A 681 7.09 22.41 28.51
C ASN A 681 7.75 21.15 27.91
N LEU A 682 8.94 21.34 27.33
CA LEU A 682 9.82 20.25 26.94
C LEU A 682 10.53 19.72 28.19
N GLY A 683 9.92 18.71 28.83
CA GLY A 683 10.49 18.04 29.99
C GLY A 683 11.64 17.09 29.62
N GLU A 684 11.90 16.10 30.47
CA GLU A 684 12.96 15.11 30.26
C GLU A 684 12.66 14.24 29.03
N ASN A 685 13.28 14.51 27.89
CA ASN A 685 13.19 13.66 26.71
C ASN A 685 14.60 13.29 26.26
N ILE A 686 14.74 12.16 25.56
CA ILE A 686 16.04 11.74 25.04
C ILE A 686 16.01 11.68 23.53
N THR A 687 17.12 12.08 22.91
CA THR A 687 17.32 12.00 21.47
C THR A 687 18.55 11.18 21.18
N VAL A 688 18.40 10.22 20.29
CA VAL A 688 19.49 9.37 19.80
C VAL A 688 19.43 9.33 18.27
N PHE A 689 20.58 9.15 17.64
CA PHE A 689 20.69 9.09 16.18
C PHE A 689 20.97 7.68 15.67
N THR A 690 20.99 6.70 16.58
CA THR A 690 21.22 5.28 16.31
C THR A 690 20.23 4.45 17.13
N ASP A 691 20.09 3.17 16.78
CA ASP A 691 19.26 2.22 17.53
C ASP A 691 19.58 2.26 19.05
N PRO A 692 18.61 2.66 19.91
CA PRO A 692 18.76 2.71 21.37
C PRO A 692 18.72 1.34 22.06
N GLY A 693 18.59 0.26 21.31
CA GLY A 693 18.42 -1.10 21.81
C GLY A 693 17.01 -1.63 21.61
N PHE A 694 16.41 -1.37 20.45
CA PHE A 694 15.17 -2.02 20.03
C PHE A 694 15.35 -3.53 19.86
N GLU A 695 14.29 -4.32 20.00
CA GLU A 695 14.32 -5.75 19.71
C GLU A 695 14.74 -5.99 18.25
N SER A 696 14.20 -5.22 17.30
CA SER A 696 14.70 -5.20 15.93
C SER A 696 14.21 -4.00 15.10
N TYR A 697 15.07 -3.01 14.92
CA TYR A 697 14.76 -1.83 14.11
C TYR A 697 14.41 -2.18 12.63
N SER A 698 15.15 -3.09 11.99
CA SER A 698 14.92 -3.49 10.59
C SER A 698 13.59 -4.21 10.33
N LYS A 699 13.02 -4.82 11.37
CA LYS A 699 11.72 -5.48 11.36
C LYS A 699 10.59 -4.53 11.73
N MET A 700 10.93 -3.26 12.00
CA MET A 700 10.02 -2.27 12.58
C MET A 700 9.45 -2.72 13.94
N ASN A 701 10.18 -3.55 14.69
CA ASN A 701 9.87 -3.88 16.07
C ASN A 701 10.61 -2.92 17.01
N PHE A 702 9.89 -1.89 17.45
CA PHE A 702 10.42 -0.80 18.27
C PHE A 702 10.24 -1.02 19.78
N LYS A 703 9.96 -2.25 20.20
CA LYS A 703 10.04 -2.63 21.61
C LYS A 703 11.48 -2.50 22.10
N LEU A 704 11.71 -1.86 23.24
CA LEU A 704 13.05 -1.78 23.80
C LEU A 704 13.41 -3.10 24.49
N ARG A 705 14.64 -3.58 24.30
CA ARG A 705 15.16 -4.69 25.10
C ARG A 705 15.32 -4.24 26.55
N ASN A 706 15.12 -5.14 27.50
CA ASN A 706 15.20 -4.83 28.94
C ASN A 706 16.57 -4.27 29.38
N ASP A 707 17.63 -4.50 28.61
CA ASP A 707 18.98 -3.99 28.84
C ASP A 707 19.28 -2.66 28.12
N SER A 708 18.27 -2.05 27.49
CA SER A 708 18.44 -0.75 26.82
C SER A 708 18.88 0.33 27.81
N LYS A 709 19.86 1.12 27.39
CA LYS A 709 20.35 2.28 28.16
C LYS A 709 19.29 3.37 28.32
N VAL A 710 18.21 3.35 27.52
CA VAL A 710 17.08 4.27 27.66
C VAL A 710 16.55 4.26 29.09
N PHE A 711 16.34 3.08 29.68
CA PHE A 711 15.84 2.94 31.05
C PHE A 711 16.81 3.46 32.13
N THR A 712 18.08 3.65 31.79
CA THR A 712 19.06 4.26 32.71
C THR A 712 19.09 5.78 32.56
N ILE A 713 18.98 6.28 31.32
CA ILE A 713 19.05 7.72 31.01
C ILE A 713 17.71 8.40 31.35
N LEU A 714 16.62 7.67 31.19
CA LEU A 714 15.26 8.12 31.38
C LEU A 714 14.53 7.08 32.27
N PRO A 715 14.76 7.10 33.60
CA PRO A 715 14.32 6.04 34.52
C PRO A 715 12.80 5.86 34.61
N ASP A 716 12.05 6.93 34.32
CA ASP A 716 10.60 6.93 34.31
C ASP A 716 10.03 6.42 32.96
N PHE A 717 10.87 6.09 31.98
CA PHE A 717 10.42 5.53 30.70
C PHE A 717 9.98 4.07 30.90
N GLU A 718 8.71 3.80 30.61
CA GLU A 718 8.14 2.46 30.62
C GLU A 718 8.21 1.86 29.21
N ASN A 719 8.55 0.58 29.13
CA ASN A 719 8.58 -0.10 27.85
C ASN A 719 7.17 -0.15 27.22
N ILE A 720 7.09 0.11 25.92
CA ILE A 720 5.82 0.02 25.20
C ILE A 720 5.44 -1.45 25.04
N PRO A 721 4.18 -1.86 25.32
CA PRO A 721 3.71 -3.23 25.12
C PRO A 721 3.50 -3.54 23.63
N PHE A 722 4.57 -3.42 22.82
CA PHE A 722 4.54 -3.48 21.36
C PHE A 722 3.92 -4.78 20.83
N ASP A 723 4.21 -5.92 21.48
CA ASP A 723 3.66 -7.24 21.12
C ASP A 723 2.14 -7.37 21.29
N LYS A 724 1.50 -6.41 21.97
CA LYS A 724 0.04 -6.35 22.16
C LYS A 724 -0.65 -5.40 21.17
N ILE A 725 0.12 -4.61 20.42
CA ILE A 725 -0.43 -3.64 19.46
C ILE A 725 -0.88 -4.39 18.20
N GLY A 726 -2.03 -3.99 17.67
CA GLY A 726 -2.65 -4.55 16.49
C GLY A 726 -3.66 -5.64 16.79
N ARG A 727 -4.09 -6.32 15.74
CA ARG A 727 -5.14 -7.33 15.81
C ARG A 727 -4.69 -8.52 16.66
N LYS A 728 -5.58 -8.97 17.54
CA LYS A 728 -5.41 -10.21 18.31
C LYS A 728 -5.64 -11.41 17.41
N LYS A 729 -4.78 -12.43 17.55
CA LYS A 729 -5.00 -13.74 16.91
C LYS A 729 -6.37 -14.28 17.30
N ARG A 730 -7.18 -14.70 16.32
CA ARG A 730 -8.44 -15.40 16.56
C ARG A 730 -8.18 -16.67 17.36
N ILE A 731 -8.64 -16.71 18.62
CA ILE A 731 -8.75 -17.96 19.38
C ILE A 731 -10.13 -18.50 19.05
N PHE A 732 -10.21 -19.42 18.09
CA PHE A 732 -11.41 -20.23 17.94
C PHE A 732 -11.49 -21.14 19.17
N VAL A 733 -12.61 -21.11 19.89
CA VAL A 733 -12.89 -22.12 20.92
C VAL A 733 -13.08 -23.43 20.17
N ASP A 734 -12.03 -24.26 20.18
CA ASP A 734 -12.02 -25.58 19.55
C ASP A 734 -13.12 -26.46 20.15
N ASN A 735 -14.23 -26.56 19.42
CA ASN A 735 -15.10 -27.73 19.38
C ASN A 735 -15.87 -27.70 18.06
N LEU A 736 -15.15 -27.81 16.95
CA LEU A 736 -15.57 -28.35 15.65
C LEU A 736 -14.27 -28.47 14.81
N PRO A 737 -14.08 -29.53 14.02
CA PRO A 737 -12.84 -29.71 13.27
C PRO A 737 -12.69 -28.57 12.26
N THR A 738 -11.76 -27.67 12.53
CA THR A 738 -11.39 -26.59 11.62
C THR A 738 -10.94 -27.19 10.29
N ASN A 739 -11.71 -26.93 9.23
CA ASN A 739 -11.19 -27.06 7.88
C ASN A 739 -10.04 -26.05 7.74
N ALA A 740 -8.81 -26.57 7.78
CA ALA A 740 -7.53 -25.86 7.82
C ALA A 740 -7.19 -25.01 6.58
N ASN A 741 -8.17 -24.52 5.81
CA ASN A 741 -7.96 -24.00 4.45
C ASN A 741 -8.50 -22.58 4.15
N LYS A 742 -9.00 -21.79 5.13
CA LYS A 742 -9.51 -20.43 4.85
C LYS A 742 -8.48 -19.30 4.88
N ASP A 743 -7.35 -19.45 5.56
CA ASP A 743 -6.26 -18.44 5.60
C ASP A 743 -5.11 -18.72 4.61
N THR A 744 -5.23 -19.78 3.81
CA THR A 744 -4.19 -20.22 2.87
C THR A 744 -4.45 -19.60 1.49
N GLN A 745 -3.57 -18.69 1.07
CA GLN A 745 -3.61 -18.09 -0.26
C GLN A 745 -3.26 -19.13 -1.34
N LEU A 746 -3.94 -19.12 -2.48
CA LEU A 746 -3.70 -20.10 -3.55
C LEU A 746 -2.82 -19.51 -4.65
N LEU A 747 -1.64 -20.10 -4.83
CA LEU A 747 -0.73 -19.79 -5.93
C LEU A 747 -0.78 -20.92 -6.95
N PHE A 748 -0.72 -20.61 -8.24
CA PHE A 748 -0.71 -21.64 -9.29
C PHE A 748 0.56 -21.58 -10.11
N VAL A 749 1.08 -22.76 -10.46
CA VAL A 749 2.10 -22.98 -11.47
C VAL A 749 1.46 -23.80 -12.59
N HIS A 750 1.22 -23.16 -13.73
CA HIS A 750 0.67 -23.79 -14.92
C HIS A 750 1.82 -24.44 -15.70
N ASN A 751 2.35 -25.55 -15.18
CA ASN A 751 3.51 -26.26 -15.72
C ASN A 751 3.29 -26.94 -17.09
N ASN A 752 2.06 -26.88 -17.62
CA ASN A 752 1.71 -27.22 -19.00
C ASN A 752 1.75 -26.01 -19.94
N GLU A 753 1.86 -24.78 -19.42
CA GLU A 753 1.83 -23.53 -20.19
C GLU A 753 3.15 -22.77 -20.09
N THR A 754 3.78 -22.54 -21.24
CA THR A 754 5.03 -21.77 -21.32
C THR A 754 4.73 -20.28 -21.53
N LEU A 755 5.29 -19.42 -20.68
CA LEU A 755 5.31 -17.97 -20.86
C LEU A 755 6.43 -17.54 -21.81
N MET A 756 7.63 -18.08 -21.62
CA MET A 756 8.80 -17.91 -22.49
C MET A 756 9.75 -19.11 -22.34
N ASP A 757 10.44 -19.48 -23.40
CA ASP A 757 11.36 -20.63 -23.46
C ASP A 757 12.84 -20.22 -23.56
N ASN A 758 13.10 -18.92 -23.69
CA ASN A 758 14.41 -18.33 -23.96
C ASN A 758 14.88 -17.39 -22.85
N PHE A 759 14.44 -17.61 -21.60
CA PHE A 759 14.86 -16.80 -20.47
C PHE A 759 16.36 -17.00 -20.18
N LEU A 760 17.11 -15.90 -20.08
CA LEU A 760 18.57 -15.91 -19.90
C LEU A 760 18.98 -15.78 -18.42
N GLY A 761 18.01 -15.88 -17.52
CA GLY A 761 18.24 -15.78 -16.08
C GLY A 761 18.24 -14.35 -15.55
N VAL A 762 18.52 -14.25 -14.25
CA VAL A 762 18.67 -13.01 -13.50
C VAL A 762 20.16 -12.70 -13.42
N ASN A 763 20.54 -11.58 -14.02
CA ASN A 763 21.92 -11.20 -14.30
C ASN A 763 22.23 -9.82 -13.71
N GLY A 764 23.41 -9.28 -13.98
CA GLY A 764 23.79 -7.98 -13.45
C GLY A 764 24.97 -7.35 -14.14
N VAL A 765 25.17 -6.08 -13.80
CA VAL A 765 26.34 -5.34 -14.23
C VAL A 765 27.50 -5.64 -13.29
N TYR A 766 28.60 -6.14 -13.87
CA TYR A 766 29.88 -6.34 -13.20
C TYR A 766 30.99 -5.91 -14.16
N HIS A 767 31.65 -4.80 -13.86
CA HIS A 767 32.65 -4.25 -14.74
C HIS A 767 33.99 -4.99 -14.59
N GLY A 768 34.73 -5.09 -15.70
CA GLY A 768 36.03 -5.76 -15.79
C GLY A 768 37.18 -5.03 -15.12
N PHE A 769 36.96 -4.49 -13.91
CA PHE A 769 37.91 -3.62 -13.21
C PHE A 769 38.81 -4.34 -12.22
N ALA A 770 38.47 -5.57 -11.81
CA ALA A 770 39.15 -6.28 -10.72
C ALA A 770 40.70 -6.33 -10.84
N PHE A 771 41.24 -6.33 -12.07
CA PHE A 771 42.68 -6.35 -12.35
C PHE A 771 43.27 -5.02 -12.85
N MET A 772 42.46 -3.96 -12.96
CA MET A 772 42.90 -2.68 -13.51
C MET A 772 43.95 -2.02 -12.61
N PRO A 773 44.92 -1.27 -13.19
CA PRO A 773 45.99 -0.62 -12.42
C PRO A 773 45.48 0.22 -11.24
N GLU A 774 44.35 0.90 -11.41
CA GLU A 774 43.72 1.78 -10.43
C GLU A 774 43.24 0.99 -9.19
N GLN A 775 42.70 -0.22 -9.40
CA GLN A 775 42.26 -1.12 -8.33
C GLN A 775 43.44 -1.68 -7.55
N LEU A 776 44.50 -2.09 -8.25
CA LEU A 776 45.74 -2.55 -7.62
C LEU A 776 46.40 -1.44 -6.79
N ARG A 777 46.45 -0.22 -7.34
CA ARG A 777 47.01 0.96 -6.67
C ARG A 777 46.26 1.32 -5.38
N LYS A 778 44.94 1.08 -5.33
CA LYS A 778 44.13 1.32 -4.13
C LYS A 778 43.97 0.09 -3.21
N GLY A 779 44.74 -0.98 -3.44
CA GLY A 779 44.92 -2.04 -2.45
C GLY A 779 44.28 -3.39 -2.78
N MET A 780 43.55 -3.53 -3.90
CA MET A 780 42.88 -4.77 -4.30
C MET A 780 43.84 -5.97 -4.33
N SER A 781 43.73 -6.85 -3.34
CA SER A 781 44.61 -8.02 -3.18
C SER A 781 44.17 -9.23 -4.04
N ALA A 782 44.99 -10.28 -4.07
CA ALA A 782 44.61 -11.53 -4.74
C ALA A 782 43.44 -12.23 -4.04
N SER A 783 43.41 -12.22 -2.70
CA SER A 783 42.31 -12.79 -1.91
C SER A 783 41.00 -12.02 -2.10
N ASP A 784 41.06 -10.70 -2.27
CA ASP A 784 39.84 -9.91 -2.50
C ASP A 784 39.21 -10.22 -3.86
N ARG A 785 40.04 -10.36 -4.91
CA ARG A 785 39.57 -10.82 -6.22
C ARG A 785 39.02 -12.23 -6.16
N GLU A 786 39.69 -13.15 -5.48
CA GLU A 786 39.20 -14.52 -5.30
C GLU A 786 37.83 -14.53 -4.60
N ARG A 787 37.62 -13.65 -3.62
CA ARG A 787 36.33 -13.47 -2.96
C ARG A 787 35.25 -12.94 -3.91
N GLU A 788 35.54 -11.89 -4.70
CA GLU A 788 34.61 -11.37 -5.72
C GLU A 788 34.22 -12.45 -6.73
N PHE A 789 35.19 -13.15 -7.32
CA PHE A 789 34.91 -14.22 -8.29
C PHE A 789 34.19 -15.41 -7.66
N SER A 790 34.45 -15.71 -6.39
CA SER A 790 33.69 -16.71 -5.64
C SER A 790 32.22 -16.29 -5.50
N ARG A 791 31.93 -15.01 -5.24
CA ARG A 791 30.54 -14.51 -5.21
C ARG A 791 29.85 -14.66 -6.55
N ILE A 792 30.52 -14.30 -7.65
CA ILE A 792 30.00 -14.47 -9.03
C ILE A 792 29.71 -15.96 -9.33
N LYS A 793 30.64 -16.85 -8.98
CA LYS A 793 30.47 -18.29 -9.14
C LYS A 793 29.25 -18.81 -8.37
N ASN A 794 29.10 -18.37 -7.13
CA ASN A 794 28.09 -18.91 -6.22
C ASN A 794 26.67 -18.44 -6.55
N MET A 795 26.50 -17.20 -7.00
CA MET A 795 25.22 -16.73 -7.53
C MET A 795 24.86 -17.34 -8.88
N GLY A 796 25.76 -18.12 -9.51
CA GLY A 796 25.50 -18.75 -10.80
C GLY A 796 25.24 -17.75 -11.93
N LEU A 797 25.95 -16.61 -11.92
CA LEU A 797 25.73 -15.53 -12.89
C LEU A 797 25.88 -16.04 -14.32
N ASN A 798 24.89 -15.77 -15.18
CA ASN A 798 24.94 -16.23 -16.58
C ASN A 798 25.53 -15.17 -17.51
N ILE A 799 25.20 -13.89 -17.29
CA ILE A 799 25.63 -12.76 -18.09
C ILE A 799 26.18 -11.65 -17.18
N ALA A 800 27.38 -11.17 -17.48
CA ALA A 800 27.94 -9.95 -16.93
C ALA A 800 27.95 -8.85 -18.00
N ARG A 801 27.29 -7.73 -17.72
CA ARG A 801 27.42 -6.51 -18.53
C ARG A 801 28.59 -5.69 -18.00
N THR A 802 29.55 -5.38 -18.87
CA THR A 802 30.78 -4.67 -18.50
C THR A 802 31.01 -3.45 -19.36
N TRP A 803 31.45 -2.37 -18.72
CA TRP A 803 32.00 -1.21 -19.40
C TRP A 803 33.28 -1.58 -20.17
N TYR A 804 33.42 -1.11 -21.40
CA TYR A 804 34.59 -1.28 -22.25
C TYR A 804 34.82 0.01 -23.06
N ARG A 805 36.01 0.60 -22.96
CA ARG A 805 36.31 1.89 -23.57
C ARG A 805 37.43 1.84 -24.60
N PRO A 806 37.45 2.78 -25.57
CA PRO A 806 38.53 2.83 -26.53
C PRO A 806 39.88 3.19 -25.94
N ASP A 807 39.94 4.06 -24.91
CA ASP A 807 41.20 4.53 -24.32
C ASP A 807 42.09 3.40 -23.79
N TRP A 808 41.50 2.23 -23.52
CA TRP A 808 42.25 1.05 -23.11
C TRP A 808 43.17 0.56 -24.22
N ALA A 809 42.80 0.69 -25.48
CA ALA A 809 43.61 0.26 -26.63
C ALA A 809 44.28 1.42 -27.37
N CYS A 810 43.68 2.61 -27.43
CA CYS A 810 44.22 3.76 -28.17
C CYS A 810 44.78 4.90 -27.28
N GLY A 811 44.77 4.76 -25.96
CA GLY A 811 45.26 5.81 -25.06
C GLY A 811 44.37 7.06 -25.12
N SER A 812 44.96 8.26 -25.09
CA SER A 812 44.19 9.50 -24.97
C SER A 812 43.42 9.91 -26.23
N ASN A 813 43.67 9.32 -27.40
CA ASN A 813 43.05 9.74 -28.65
C ASN A 813 42.58 8.54 -29.48
N LEU A 814 41.31 8.56 -29.90
CA LEU A 814 40.69 7.50 -30.69
C LEU A 814 41.45 7.18 -32.00
N TYR A 815 42.17 8.16 -32.58
CA TYR A 815 42.93 8.02 -33.81
C TYR A 815 44.32 7.38 -33.66
N ASN A 816 44.82 7.19 -32.43
CA ASN A 816 46.08 6.50 -32.21
C ASN A 816 46.02 5.03 -32.64
N ASP A 817 47.18 4.43 -32.93
CA ASP A 817 47.27 3.00 -33.21
C ASP A 817 46.80 2.15 -32.02
N PHE A 818 46.18 1.01 -32.32
CA PHE A 818 45.65 0.12 -31.30
C PHE A 818 46.76 -0.70 -30.64
N ASN A 819 47.00 -0.45 -29.37
CA ASN A 819 47.88 -1.23 -28.51
C ASN A 819 47.08 -2.25 -27.70
N TRP A 820 46.88 -3.44 -28.25
CA TRP A 820 46.20 -4.55 -27.59
C TRP A 820 46.98 -5.16 -26.40
N ASN A 821 48.21 -4.71 -26.15
CA ASN A 821 49.03 -5.11 -25.02
C ASN A 821 49.25 -3.97 -24.02
N SER A 822 48.40 -2.93 -24.05
CA SER A 822 48.40 -1.90 -23.00
C SER A 822 48.15 -2.52 -21.63
N GLN A 823 48.53 -1.80 -20.56
CA GLN A 823 48.29 -2.27 -19.19
C GLN A 823 46.80 -2.52 -18.91
N LYS A 824 45.90 -1.65 -19.38
CA LYS A 824 44.45 -1.80 -19.21
C LYS A 824 43.90 -3.00 -20.02
N MET A 825 44.38 -3.24 -21.25
CA MET A 825 43.97 -4.42 -22.03
C MET A 825 44.44 -5.72 -21.40
N LEU A 826 45.69 -5.78 -20.92
CA LEU A 826 46.21 -6.95 -20.22
C LEU A 826 45.45 -7.25 -18.91
N ALA A 827 45.03 -6.21 -18.20
CA ALA A 827 44.15 -6.34 -17.03
C ALA A 827 42.76 -6.87 -17.41
N PHE A 828 42.16 -6.32 -18.47
CA PHE A 828 40.85 -6.76 -18.95
C PHE A 828 40.86 -8.23 -19.42
N TYR A 829 41.93 -8.68 -20.08
CA TYR A 829 42.11 -10.08 -20.46
C TYR A 829 42.09 -11.02 -19.25
N LYS A 830 42.77 -10.67 -18.16
CA LYS A 830 42.74 -11.48 -16.92
C LYS A 830 41.33 -11.59 -16.34
N TRP A 831 40.54 -10.51 -16.42
CA TRP A 831 39.14 -10.56 -15.99
C TRP A 831 38.30 -11.44 -16.91
N LEU A 832 38.48 -11.33 -18.23
CA LEU A 832 37.80 -12.19 -19.21
C LEU A 832 38.16 -13.66 -19.06
N ASP A 833 39.41 -13.98 -18.72
CA ASP A 833 39.87 -15.34 -18.42
C ASP A 833 39.09 -15.93 -17.23
N GLU A 834 38.90 -15.15 -16.15
CA GLU A 834 38.09 -15.59 -15.01
C GLU A 834 36.61 -15.73 -15.37
N MET A 835 36.03 -14.80 -16.12
CA MET A 835 34.63 -14.94 -16.59
C MET A 835 34.45 -16.17 -17.49
N LYS A 836 35.41 -16.45 -18.37
CA LYS A 836 35.39 -17.63 -19.23
C LYS A 836 35.50 -18.91 -18.40
N LYS A 837 36.36 -18.94 -17.39
CA LYS A 837 36.52 -20.05 -16.44
C LYS A 837 35.26 -20.28 -15.60
N LEU A 838 34.58 -19.20 -15.19
CA LEU A 838 33.30 -19.24 -14.50
C LEU A 838 32.12 -19.53 -15.45
N ASN A 839 32.39 -19.62 -16.75
CA ASN A 839 31.37 -19.82 -17.78
C ASN A 839 30.29 -18.74 -17.67
N VAL A 840 30.70 -17.46 -17.72
CA VAL A 840 29.85 -16.26 -17.73
C VAL A 840 29.92 -15.63 -19.13
N ASP A 841 28.77 -15.38 -19.73
CA ASP A 841 28.68 -14.64 -21.01
C ASP A 841 28.85 -13.14 -20.79
N ILE A 842 29.41 -12.46 -21.76
CA ILE A 842 29.77 -11.04 -21.65
C ILE A 842 28.91 -10.22 -22.59
N ALA A 843 28.26 -9.21 -22.01
CA ALA A 843 27.68 -8.09 -22.72
C ALA A 843 28.64 -6.91 -22.64
N LEU A 844 29.31 -6.64 -23.76
CA LEU A 844 30.33 -5.60 -23.87
C LEU A 844 29.63 -4.25 -24.11
N GLN A 845 29.72 -3.34 -23.15
CA GLN A 845 29.21 -1.97 -23.27
C GLN A 845 30.30 -1.08 -23.88
N ALA A 846 30.24 -0.85 -25.19
CA ALA A 846 31.31 -0.20 -25.95
C ALA A 846 31.30 1.35 -25.87
N GLY A 847 30.18 1.95 -25.48
CA GLY A 847 30.03 3.39 -25.30
C GLY A 847 29.22 3.71 -24.06
N TRP A 848 29.68 4.67 -23.27
CA TRP A 848 28.96 5.16 -22.08
C TRP A 848 28.50 6.61 -22.26
N TRP A 849 29.28 7.40 -23.00
CA TRP A 849 29.08 8.82 -23.22
C TRP A 849 28.91 9.11 -24.70
N PHE A 850 27.68 8.92 -25.20
CA PHE A 850 27.29 9.37 -26.53
C PHE A 850 27.02 10.88 -26.54
N THR A 851 27.65 11.69 -27.38
CA THR A 851 28.45 11.39 -28.58
C THR A 851 29.96 11.37 -28.37
N ASN A 852 30.47 11.82 -27.23
CA ASN A 852 31.89 12.07 -26.96
C ASN A 852 32.79 10.85 -27.24
N ASP A 853 32.34 9.63 -26.92
CA ASP A 853 33.12 8.41 -27.20
C ASP A 853 33.41 8.20 -28.70
N THR A 854 32.64 8.82 -29.60
CA THR A 854 32.85 8.70 -31.05
C THR A 854 34.02 9.54 -31.59
N TYR A 855 34.54 10.51 -30.82
CA TYR A 855 35.58 11.45 -31.29
C TYR A 855 36.53 11.98 -30.20
N PHE A 856 36.68 11.31 -29.05
CA PHE A 856 37.52 11.84 -27.96
C PHE A 856 39.01 11.96 -28.34
N HIS A 857 39.68 13.02 -27.87
CA HIS A 857 41.12 13.28 -28.03
C HIS A 857 41.87 13.44 -26.68
N SER A 858 41.16 13.33 -25.56
CA SER A 858 41.72 13.24 -24.19
C SER A 858 41.07 12.10 -23.41
N GLY A 859 41.81 11.53 -22.43
CA GLY A 859 41.28 10.61 -21.43
C GLY A 859 40.24 11.27 -20.52
N ASN A 860 40.33 12.60 -20.34
CA ASN A 860 39.38 13.41 -19.60
C ASN A 860 38.28 13.95 -20.54
N LEU A 861 37.02 13.65 -20.21
CA LEU A 861 35.86 14.03 -21.03
C LEU A 861 35.65 15.53 -21.14
N LYS A 862 35.98 16.30 -20.08
CA LYS A 862 35.75 17.76 -20.04
C LYS A 862 36.58 18.52 -21.07
N ASP A 863 37.73 17.98 -21.45
CA ASP A 863 38.62 18.61 -22.41
C ASP A 863 38.12 18.44 -23.86
N ASN A 864 37.24 17.46 -24.10
CA ASN A 864 36.72 17.14 -25.43
C ASN A 864 35.59 18.08 -25.89
N ASP A 865 34.97 18.85 -24.99
CA ASP A 865 33.92 19.82 -25.35
C ASP A 865 34.44 20.98 -26.24
N SER A 866 35.75 21.09 -26.41
CA SER A 866 36.40 22.04 -27.33
C SER A 866 36.61 21.51 -28.76
N ILE A 867 36.34 20.22 -29.00
CA ILE A 867 36.62 19.51 -30.24
C ILE A 867 35.41 19.56 -31.16
N VAL A 868 35.62 19.87 -32.45
CA VAL A 868 34.54 19.86 -33.45
C VAL A 868 34.47 18.46 -34.08
N PRO A 869 33.41 17.67 -33.84
CA PRO A 869 33.31 16.31 -34.36
C PRO A 869 33.07 16.30 -35.88
N ASN A 870 33.73 15.38 -36.57
CA ASN A 870 33.61 15.13 -38.00
C ASN A 870 32.58 14.01 -38.27
N PRO A 871 31.40 14.32 -38.83
CA PRO A 871 30.30 13.37 -38.97
C PRO A 871 30.57 12.19 -39.92
N GLU A 872 31.64 12.23 -40.71
CA GLU A 872 32.03 11.12 -41.60
C GLU A 872 33.19 10.30 -41.05
N LYS A 873 34.24 10.96 -40.51
CA LYS A 873 35.45 10.26 -40.07
C LYS A 873 35.29 9.61 -38.70
N ASP A 874 34.61 10.29 -37.78
CA ASP A 874 34.53 9.87 -36.37
C ASP A 874 33.68 8.61 -36.18
N PRO A 875 32.45 8.50 -36.74
CA PRO A 875 31.69 7.25 -36.72
C PRO A 875 32.44 6.07 -37.33
N ALA A 876 33.11 6.27 -38.46
CA ALA A 876 33.86 5.23 -39.15
C ALA A 876 35.07 4.76 -38.31
N ARG A 877 35.77 5.71 -37.66
CA ARG A 877 36.89 5.38 -36.79
C ARG A 877 36.45 4.64 -35.54
N PHE A 878 35.36 5.06 -34.91
CA PHE A 878 34.78 4.38 -33.76
C PHE A 878 34.31 2.96 -34.12
N ALA A 879 33.63 2.80 -35.26
CA ALA A 879 33.24 1.50 -35.79
C ALA A 879 34.44 0.57 -36.07
N LYS A 880 35.53 1.12 -36.61
CA LYS A 880 36.78 0.38 -36.78
C LYS A 880 37.35 -0.09 -35.45
N TRP A 881 37.36 0.75 -34.42
CA TRP A 881 37.82 0.35 -33.08
C TRP A 881 36.97 -0.78 -32.49
N ILE A 882 35.64 -0.70 -32.58
CA ILE A 882 34.74 -1.78 -32.13
C ILE A 882 35.05 -3.09 -32.89
N THR A 883 35.16 -3.00 -34.21
CA THR A 883 35.40 -4.15 -35.09
C THR A 883 36.74 -4.82 -34.77
N GLU A 884 37.82 -4.05 -34.65
CA GLU A 884 39.15 -4.57 -34.32
C GLU A 884 39.22 -5.09 -32.86
N SER A 885 38.48 -4.46 -31.93
CA SER A 885 38.34 -4.97 -30.56
C SER A 885 37.71 -6.36 -30.55
N LEU A 886 36.60 -6.55 -31.26
CA LEU A 886 35.93 -7.85 -31.36
C LEU A 886 36.78 -8.87 -32.12
N GLN A 887 37.50 -8.46 -33.17
CA GLN A 887 38.46 -9.31 -33.86
C GLN A 887 39.54 -9.82 -32.89
N GLN A 888 40.13 -8.90 -32.12
CA GLN A 888 41.16 -9.23 -31.15
C GLN A 888 40.64 -10.12 -30.03
N LEU A 889 39.47 -9.78 -29.46
CA LEU A 889 38.90 -10.50 -28.32
C LEU A 889 38.38 -11.89 -28.73
N ILE A 890 37.60 -11.98 -29.81
CA ILE A 890 36.91 -13.22 -30.18
C ILE A 890 37.81 -14.09 -31.06
N ASN A 891 38.42 -13.56 -32.12
CA ASN A 891 39.12 -14.39 -33.10
C ASN A 891 40.60 -14.61 -32.74
N VAL A 892 41.28 -13.61 -32.18
CA VAL A 892 42.71 -13.73 -31.81
C VAL A 892 42.87 -14.34 -30.42
N LYS A 893 42.12 -13.85 -29.43
CA LYS A 893 42.21 -14.30 -28.03
C LYS A 893 41.20 -15.39 -27.65
N ASN A 894 40.27 -15.73 -28.55
CA ASN A 894 39.32 -16.84 -28.37
C ASN A 894 38.35 -16.64 -27.18
N TYR A 895 37.92 -15.42 -26.89
CA TYR A 895 36.86 -15.14 -25.91
C TYR A 895 35.46 -15.33 -26.52
N THR A 896 35.10 -16.58 -26.80
CA THR A 896 33.81 -16.95 -27.41
C THR A 896 32.60 -16.73 -26.50
N ASN A 897 32.82 -16.41 -25.23
CA ASN A 897 31.78 -16.02 -24.28
C ASN A 897 31.36 -14.54 -24.40
N ILE A 898 32.02 -13.73 -25.23
CA ILE A 898 31.51 -12.41 -25.62
C ILE A 898 30.41 -12.60 -26.67
N LYS A 899 29.16 -12.42 -26.25
CA LYS A 899 27.98 -12.70 -27.08
C LYS A 899 27.15 -11.47 -27.40
N TYR A 900 27.25 -10.42 -26.59
CA TYR A 900 26.41 -9.24 -26.74
C TYR A 900 27.25 -7.97 -26.82
N LEU A 901 26.83 -7.05 -27.68
CA LEU A 901 27.40 -5.72 -27.83
C LEU A 901 26.31 -4.71 -27.52
N VAL A 902 26.44 -4.01 -26.40
CA VAL A 902 25.60 -2.86 -26.07
C VAL A 902 26.35 -1.63 -26.56
N LEU A 903 25.79 -0.95 -27.57
CA LEU A 903 26.55 0.07 -28.31
C LEU A 903 26.79 1.32 -27.47
N PHE A 904 25.74 1.81 -26.80
CA PHE A 904 25.79 3.01 -25.96
C PHE A 904 24.85 2.88 -24.76
N THR A 905 25.16 3.58 -23.67
CA THR A 905 24.30 3.65 -22.48
C THR A 905 23.50 4.94 -22.49
N GLU A 906 22.18 4.84 -22.36
CA GLU A 906 21.23 5.97 -22.41
C GLU A 906 21.50 7.04 -23.50
N PRO A 907 21.83 6.65 -24.74
CA PRO A 907 22.39 7.55 -25.75
C PRO A 907 21.48 8.71 -26.15
N LEU A 908 20.18 8.66 -25.82
CA LEU A 908 19.18 9.66 -26.19
C LEU A 908 18.61 10.40 -24.96
N ASN A 909 19.15 10.15 -23.75
CA ASN A 909 18.61 10.70 -22.50
C ASN A 909 19.35 11.95 -22.02
N TYR A 910 20.67 12.01 -22.22
CA TYR A 910 21.46 13.18 -21.86
C TYR A 910 22.57 13.39 -22.88
N LYS A 911 23.01 14.65 -22.98
CA LYS A 911 24.02 15.08 -23.96
C LYS A 911 25.39 15.07 -23.28
N SER A 912 26.18 14.04 -23.55
CA SER A 912 27.53 13.92 -22.99
C SER A 912 28.62 14.57 -23.84
N GLY A 913 28.28 15.08 -25.04
CA GLY A 913 29.20 15.70 -25.99
C GLY A 913 28.52 16.54 -27.06
N ILE A 914 29.31 17.14 -27.96
CA ILE A 914 28.86 17.86 -29.16
C ILE A 914 28.27 16.89 -30.21
N VAL A 915 27.10 17.24 -30.74
CA VAL A 915 26.51 16.58 -31.92
C VAL A 915 26.99 17.32 -33.17
N PRO A 916 27.49 16.64 -34.23
CA PRO A 916 27.96 17.31 -35.44
C PRO A 916 26.90 18.22 -36.08
N VAL A 917 27.36 19.35 -36.64
CA VAL A 917 26.49 20.31 -37.34
C VAL A 917 25.71 19.60 -38.46
N GLY A 918 24.40 19.82 -38.49
CA GLY A 918 23.50 19.21 -39.49
C GLY A 918 22.86 17.89 -39.07
N TYR A 919 23.14 17.38 -37.87
CA TYR A 919 22.53 16.17 -37.33
C TYR A 919 21.79 16.45 -36.02
N THR A 920 20.68 15.76 -35.79
CA THR A 920 20.14 15.59 -34.43
C THR A 920 20.90 14.46 -33.71
N GLN A 921 20.79 14.40 -32.38
CA GLN A 921 21.41 13.31 -31.59
C GLN A 921 20.90 11.93 -32.05
N ASN A 922 19.62 11.85 -32.44
CA ASN A 922 18.99 10.64 -32.96
C ASN A 922 19.54 10.25 -34.34
N ASP A 923 19.58 11.19 -35.28
CA ASP A 923 20.07 10.92 -36.64
C ASP A 923 21.55 10.51 -36.63
N TYR A 924 22.33 11.15 -35.75
CA TYR A 924 23.73 10.78 -35.56
C TYR A 924 23.89 9.41 -34.88
N TYR A 925 23.04 9.09 -33.90
CA TYR A 925 23.02 7.77 -33.26
C TYR A 925 22.68 6.67 -34.26
N GLU A 926 21.65 6.89 -35.08
CA GLU A 926 21.25 5.98 -36.15
C GLU A 926 22.42 5.74 -37.12
N LYS A 927 23.05 6.83 -37.59
CA LYS A 927 24.21 6.78 -38.49
C LYS A 927 25.36 5.96 -37.89
N VAL A 928 25.73 6.24 -36.65
CA VAL A 928 26.82 5.51 -35.96
C VAL A 928 26.47 4.03 -35.83
N CYS A 929 25.26 3.68 -35.40
CA CYS A 929 24.81 2.29 -35.28
C CYS A 929 24.85 1.54 -36.61
N LYS A 930 24.39 2.17 -37.70
CA LYS A 930 24.41 1.58 -39.05
C LYS A 930 25.84 1.37 -39.56
N ILE A 931 26.74 2.33 -39.36
CA ILE A 931 28.14 2.19 -39.76
C ILE A 931 28.81 1.04 -38.99
N ILE A 932 28.58 0.94 -37.68
CA ILE A 932 29.09 -0.19 -36.87
C ILE A 932 28.56 -1.51 -37.41
N ASN A 933 27.25 -1.62 -37.68
CA ASN A 933 26.65 -2.84 -38.22
C ASN A 933 27.29 -3.27 -39.55
N GLU A 934 27.49 -2.32 -40.48
CA GLU A 934 28.09 -2.61 -41.79
C GLU A 934 29.57 -2.99 -41.69
N GLU A 935 30.35 -2.32 -40.84
CA GLU A 935 31.75 -2.71 -40.62
C GLU A 935 31.86 -4.11 -39.99
N LEU A 936 30.98 -4.46 -39.05
CA LEU A 936 30.93 -5.80 -38.48
C LEU A 936 30.53 -6.88 -39.49
N LYS A 937 29.62 -6.56 -40.43
CA LYS A 937 29.27 -7.45 -41.56
C LYS A 937 30.48 -7.66 -42.46
N LYS A 938 31.17 -6.59 -42.86
CA LYS A 938 32.39 -6.67 -43.70
C LYS A 938 33.49 -7.50 -43.05
N ALA A 939 33.65 -7.40 -41.74
CA ALA A 939 34.64 -8.18 -40.98
C ALA A 939 34.21 -9.63 -40.67
N GLY A 940 32.98 -10.05 -41.03
CA GLY A 940 32.46 -11.39 -40.70
C GLY A 940 32.27 -11.62 -39.20
N LEU A 941 32.03 -10.55 -38.43
CA LEU A 941 31.86 -10.58 -36.98
C LEU A 941 30.39 -10.45 -36.55
N ARG A 942 29.52 -9.94 -37.42
CA ARG A 942 28.11 -9.65 -37.10
C ARG A 942 27.33 -10.87 -36.61
N ASP A 943 27.61 -12.06 -37.13
CA ASP A 943 26.94 -13.31 -36.74
C ASP A 943 27.44 -13.88 -35.41
N LYS A 944 28.57 -13.37 -34.89
CA LYS A 944 29.17 -13.84 -33.63
C LYS A 944 28.63 -13.09 -32.40
N ILE A 945 27.95 -11.97 -32.61
CA ILE A 945 27.44 -11.12 -31.53
C ILE A 945 26.00 -10.68 -31.79
N LYS A 946 25.28 -10.39 -30.70
CA LYS A 946 23.97 -9.76 -30.73
C LYS A 946 24.07 -8.30 -30.32
N ILE A 947 23.52 -7.39 -31.12
CA ILE A 947 23.49 -5.97 -30.81
C ILE A 947 22.28 -5.68 -29.91
N VAL A 948 22.53 -5.09 -28.75
CA VAL A 948 21.52 -4.68 -27.77
C VAL A 948 21.36 -3.16 -27.85
N GLY A 949 20.12 -2.68 -27.99
CA GLY A 949 19.86 -1.25 -28.10
C GLY A 949 18.37 -0.89 -28.05
N PRO A 950 18.01 0.39 -27.98
CA PRO A 950 18.88 1.54 -27.86
C PRO A 950 19.43 1.74 -26.43
N ASN A 951 19.11 0.87 -25.48
CA ASN A 951 19.49 1.00 -24.06
C ASN A 951 19.02 2.34 -23.45
N SER A 952 17.72 2.59 -23.56
CA SER A 952 17.07 3.85 -23.11
C SER A 952 17.07 3.97 -21.58
N GLY A 953 17.31 5.15 -21.03
CA GLY A 953 17.55 5.31 -19.58
C GLY A 953 16.34 5.42 -18.64
N SER A 954 15.11 5.61 -19.16
CA SER A 954 13.92 5.56 -18.28
C SER A 954 12.61 5.37 -19.06
N THR A 955 11.53 5.06 -18.34
CA THR A 955 10.19 4.87 -18.94
C THR A 955 9.55 6.18 -19.40
N ARG A 956 10.03 7.35 -18.92
CA ARG A 956 9.61 8.68 -19.44
C ARG A 956 10.07 8.88 -20.89
N ASN A 957 11.12 8.17 -21.29
CA ASN A 957 11.72 8.25 -22.62
C ASN A 957 11.32 7.06 -23.51
N ALA A 958 10.22 6.37 -23.18
CA ALA A 958 9.72 5.21 -23.93
C ALA A 958 9.38 5.51 -25.41
N GLN A 959 9.41 6.77 -25.84
CA GLN A 959 9.33 7.19 -27.25
C GLN A 959 10.49 6.60 -28.08
N TRP A 960 11.66 6.36 -27.48
CA TRP A 960 12.85 5.93 -28.21
C TRP A 960 12.85 4.46 -28.62
N ILE A 961 12.14 3.59 -27.92
CA ILE A 961 11.97 2.19 -28.36
C ILE A 961 11.16 2.13 -29.65
N GLY A 962 10.08 2.91 -29.76
CA GLY A 962 9.30 3.01 -30.99
C GLY A 962 10.13 3.58 -32.15
N TRP A 963 10.93 4.62 -31.87
CA TRP A 963 11.84 5.20 -32.86
C TRP A 963 12.93 4.20 -33.31
N ALA A 964 13.58 3.50 -32.38
CA ALA A 964 14.61 2.51 -32.69
C ALA A 964 14.03 1.32 -33.46
N LYS A 965 12.81 0.88 -33.12
CA LYS A 965 12.06 -0.10 -33.90
C LYS A 965 11.86 0.35 -35.34
N HIS A 966 11.56 1.62 -35.58
CA HIS A 966 11.33 2.09 -36.94
C HIS A 966 12.65 2.22 -37.73
N ASN A 967 13.70 2.76 -37.11
CA ASN A 967 14.91 3.22 -37.83
C ASN A 967 16.11 2.26 -37.75
N LEU A 968 16.11 1.35 -36.76
CA LEU A 968 17.25 0.49 -36.42
C LEU A 968 16.87 -0.99 -36.25
N ASN A 969 15.68 -1.41 -36.68
CA ASN A 969 15.27 -2.81 -36.55
C ASN A 969 16.08 -3.77 -37.43
N ASP A 970 16.79 -3.31 -38.45
CA ASP A 970 17.75 -4.13 -39.21
C ASP A 970 19.13 -4.23 -38.54
N VAL A 971 19.38 -3.43 -37.49
CA VAL A 971 20.63 -3.36 -36.74
C VAL A 971 20.51 -4.05 -35.38
N ILE A 972 19.50 -3.68 -34.58
CA ILE A 972 19.31 -4.13 -33.20
C ILE A 972 18.74 -5.55 -33.17
N ASP A 973 19.39 -6.47 -32.46
CA ASP A 973 18.88 -7.84 -32.26
C ASP A 973 17.99 -7.97 -31.04
N ILE A 974 18.25 -7.17 -30.01
CA ILE A 974 17.60 -7.22 -28.70
C ILE A 974 17.26 -5.80 -28.28
N TYR A 975 15.99 -5.54 -28.01
CA TYR A 975 15.57 -4.24 -27.50
C TYR A 975 15.76 -4.15 -25.99
N SER A 976 16.27 -3.03 -25.51
CA SER A 976 16.49 -2.86 -24.08
C SER A 976 16.29 -1.43 -23.58
N TRP A 977 15.95 -1.34 -22.31
CA TRP A 977 15.96 -0.11 -21.55
C TRP A 977 16.18 -0.37 -20.05
N HIS A 978 16.41 0.72 -19.32
CA HIS A 978 16.56 0.71 -17.88
C HIS A 978 15.23 0.90 -17.16
N ALA A 979 15.17 0.45 -15.92
CA ALA A 979 14.02 0.57 -15.03
C ALA A 979 14.40 1.32 -13.74
N TYR A 980 14.73 2.62 -13.87
CA TYR A 980 15.12 3.50 -12.76
C TYR A 980 14.00 4.40 -12.22
N ASN A 981 12.77 4.27 -12.70
CA ASN A 981 11.70 5.25 -12.42
C ASN A 981 11.06 5.10 -11.01
N ALA A 982 11.83 4.61 -10.02
CA ALA A 982 11.47 4.56 -8.62
C ALA A 982 11.91 5.85 -7.89
N THR A 983 11.21 6.96 -8.15
CA THR A 983 11.27 8.13 -7.26
C THR A 983 10.50 7.89 -5.94
N ARG A 984 9.87 6.72 -5.81
CA ARG A 984 9.02 6.31 -4.69
C ARG A 984 9.01 4.76 -4.61
N TRP A 985 9.03 4.21 -3.40
CA TRP A 985 8.87 2.78 -3.12
C TRP A 985 7.41 2.30 -3.30
N ASP A 986 6.52 3.17 -3.79
CA ASP A 986 5.08 2.94 -3.98
C ASP A 986 4.71 2.32 -5.34
N ARG A 987 5.68 2.15 -6.25
CA ARG A 987 5.48 1.33 -7.45
C ARG A 987 5.66 -0.12 -7.05
N GLU A 988 4.63 -0.66 -6.42
CA GLU A 988 4.50 -2.10 -6.16
C GLU A 988 4.62 -2.90 -7.47
N TYR A 989 4.83 -4.21 -7.35
CA TYR A 989 4.96 -5.19 -8.44
C TYR A 989 4.23 -4.87 -9.76
N GLY A 990 3.00 -4.34 -9.70
CA GLY A 990 2.23 -3.90 -10.88
C GLY A 990 2.94 -2.85 -11.74
N GLY A 991 3.57 -1.84 -11.13
CA GLY A 991 4.32 -0.81 -11.85
C GLY A 991 5.56 -1.38 -12.57
N TRP A 992 6.29 -2.32 -11.95
CA TRP A 992 7.43 -3.00 -12.59
C TRP A 992 7.00 -3.88 -13.76
N LYS A 993 5.84 -4.54 -13.63
CA LYS A 993 5.23 -5.35 -14.68
C LYS A 993 4.84 -4.49 -15.88
N GLU A 994 4.17 -3.36 -15.62
CA GLU A 994 3.75 -2.41 -16.66
C GLU A 994 4.94 -1.86 -17.46
N ILE A 995 6.07 -1.60 -16.79
CA ILE A 995 7.31 -1.17 -17.46
C ILE A 995 7.70 -2.19 -18.55
N VAL A 996 7.80 -3.47 -18.21
CA VAL A 996 8.18 -4.48 -19.20
C VAL A 996 7.11 -4.67 -20.28
N GLU A 997 5.83 -4.69 -19.90
CA GLU A 997 4.72 -4.81 -20.84
C GLU A 997 4.70 -3.67 -21.86
N SER A 998 4.93 -2.43 -21.42
CA SER A 998 5.01 -1.25 -22.29
C SER A 998 6.13 -1.37 -23.33
N GLY A 999 7.32 -1.82 -22.90
CA GLY A 999 8.44 -2.05 -23.81
C GLY A 999 8.14 -3.15 -24.82
N LYS A 1000 7.67 -4.31 -24.36
CA LYS A 1000 7.33 -5.45 -25.20
C LYS A 1000 6.21 -5.17 -26.18
N ASN A 1001 5.16 -4.48 -25.76
CA ASN A 1001 4.02 -4.13 -26.62
C ASN A 1001 4.46 -3.24 -27.79
N LYS A 1002 5.44 -2.34 -27.58
CA LYS A 1002 5.96 -1.49 -28.67
C LYS A 1002 6.71 -2.28 -29.73
N ILE A 1003 7.43 -3.33 -29.33
CA ILE A 1003 8.28 -4.13 -30.21
C ILE A 1003 7.66 -5.45 -30.67
N SER A 1004 6.42 -5.75 -30.26
CA SER A 1004 5.78 -7.06 -30.47
C SER A 1004 5.83 -7.52 -31.94
N GLU A 1005 5.58 -6.61 -32.88
CA GLU A 1005 5.65 -6.84 -34.34
C GLU A 1005 7.04 -7.26 -34.85
N THR A 1006 8.11 -6.98 -34.10
CA THR A 1006 9.48 -7.34 -34.51
C THR A 1006 9.81 -8.80 -34.21
N GLY A 1007 9.09 -9.44 -33.27
CA GLY A 1007 9.42 -10.77 -32.75
C GLY A 1007 10.75 -10.84 -31.97
N LYS A 1008 11.39 -9.70 -31.68
CA LYS A 1008 12.71 -9.65 -31.04
C LYS A 1008 12.61 -9.67 -29.52
N PRO A 1009 13.65 -10.16 -28.81
CA PRO A 1009 13.65 -10.18 -27.35
C PRO A 1009 13.71 -8.78 -26.72
N PHE A 1010 13.26 -8.71 -25.47
CA PHE A 1010 13.25 -7.49 -24.66
C PHE A 1010 14.00 -7.70 -23.35
N TRP A 1011 14.94 -6.81 -23.04
CA TRP A 1011 15.75 -6.84 -21.81
C TRP A 1011 15.44 -5.67 -20.89
N ILE A 1012 15.40 -5.94 -19.59
CA ILE A 1012 15.67 -4.92 -18.57
C ILE A 1012 17.15 -5.06 -18.22
N ASP A 1013 17.97 -4.14 -18.71
CA ASP A 1013 19.42 -4.27 -18.63
C ASP A 1013 20.11 -3.31 -17.65
N GLU A 1014 19.33 -2.48 -16.93
CA GLU A 1014 19.69 -1.86 -15.65
C GLU A 1014 18.44 -1.60 -14.78
N TYR A 1015 18.52 -1.86 -13.46
CA TYR A 1015 17.51 -1.47 -12.47
C TYR A 1015 18.12 -1.46 -11.05
N GLY A 1016 17.36 -0.98 -10.06
CA GLY A 1016 17.77 -1.01 -8.65
C GLY A 1016 18.31 0.30 -8.06
N CYS A 1017 18.36 1.40 -8.83
CA CYS A 1017 18.70 2.71 -8.27
C CYS A 1017 17.49 3.35 -7.56
N GLY A 1018 17.68 3.90 -6.36
CA GLY A 1018 16.65 4.59 -5.56
C GLY A 1018 17.17 5.93 -5.04
N ILE A 1019 16.42 7.00 -5.29
CA ILE A 1019 16.77 8.35 -4.80
C ILE A 1019 16.55 8.39 -3.28
N PRO A 1020 17.50 8.92 -2.45
CA PRO A 1020 18.55 9.85 -2.86
C PRO A 1020 19.98 9.29 -2.98
N ASN A 1021 20.30 8.08 -2.52
CA ASN A 1021 21.68 7.53 -2.55
C ASN A 1021 21.78 6.02 -2.21
N GLU A 1022 23.01 5.51 -2.11
CA GLU A 1022 23.36 4.10 -1.92
C GLU A 1022 22.92 3.46 -0.61
N LEU A 1023 22.57 4.24 0.42
CA LEU A 1023 22.30 3.72 1.76
C LEU A 1023 21.17 2.69 1.76
N ILE A 1024 20.26 2.74 0.78
CA ILE A 1024 19.21 1.73 0.63
C ILE A 1024 19.74 0.29 0.52
N ARG A 1025 20.98 0.10 0.07
CA ARG A 1025 21.63 -1.22 0.01
C ARG A 1025 21.83 -1.81 1.40
N THR A 1026 21.93 -1.00 2.45
CA THR A 1026 22.08 -1.51 3.83
C THR A 1026 20.80 -2.08 4.42
N GLU A 1027 19.64 -1.81 3.81
CA GLU A 1027 18.34 -2.26 4.32
C GLU A 1027 18.04 -3.70 3.88
N PRO A 1028 17.78 -4.66 4.80
CA PRO A 1028 17.36 -6.01 4.43
C PRO A 1028 16.10 -6.07 3.57
N ASP A 1029 15.17 -5.14 3.77
CA ASP A 1029 13.93 -5.10 2.99
C ASP A 1029 14.17 -4.82 1.50
N TYR A 1030 15.28 -4.18 1.15
CA TYR A 1030 15.66 -3.94 -0.24
C TYR A 1030 15.90 -5.25 -1.01
N GLY A 1031 16.28 -6.34 -0.33
CA GLY A 1031 16.35 -7.68 -0.91
C GLY A 1031 14.98 -8.21 -1.38
N ASN A 1032 13.92 -7.93 -0.61
CA ASN A 1032 12.54 -8.24 -0.99
C ASN A 1032 12.10 -7.39 -2.20
N TYR A 1033 12.37 -6.08 -2.15
CA TYR A 1033 12.05 -5.17 -3.25
C TYR A 1033 12.68 -5.62 -4.58
N ILE A 1034 13.97 -6.00 -4.59
CA ILE A 1034 14.63 -6.57 -5.78
C ILE A 1034 13.90 -7.83 -6.26
N ALA A 1035 13.48 -8.71 -5.35
CA ALA A 1035 12.75 -9.93 -5.70
C ALA A 1035 11.39 -9.62 -6.33
N GLN A 1036 10.67 -8.59 -5.86
CA GLN A 1036 9.43 -8.13 -6.49
C GLN A 1036 9.67 -7.62 -7.91
N CYS A 1037 10.71 -6.81 -8.13
CA CYS A 1037 11.10 -6.33 -9.46
C CYS A 1037 11.37 -7.50 -10.41
N ILE A 1038 12.19 -8.47 -9.98
CA ILE A 1038 12.53 -9.66 -10.76
C ILE A 1038 11.28 -10.49 -11.07
N ALA A 1039 10.41 -10.72 -10.08
CA ALA A 1039 9.17 -11.45 -10.28
C ALA A 1039 8.30 -10.77 -11.35
N ALA A 1040 8.15 -9.44 -11.28
CA ALA A 1040 7.39 -8.66 -12.24
C ALA A 1040 8.00 -8.70 -13.65
N PHE A 1041 9.32 -8.58 -13.76
CA PHE A 1041 10.02 -8.62 -15.05
C PHE A 1041 9.87 -9.98 -15.74
N ILE A 1042 10.06 -11.06 -14.99
CA ILE A 1042 9.85 -12.43 -15.47
C ILE A 1042 8.40 -12.62 -15.89
N LYS A 1043 7.44 -12.16 -15.07
CA LYS A 1043 6.00 -12.29 -15.33
C LYS A 1043 5.55 -11.59 -16.61
N ALA A 1044 6.08 -10.40 -16.87
CA ALA A 1044 5.82 -9.66 -18.09
C ALA A 1044 6.58 -10.23 -19.31
N GLY A 1045 7.50 -11.17 -19.07
CA GLY A 1045 8.23 -11.89 -20.10
C GLY A 1045 9.44 -11.11 -20.64
N ALA A 1046 10.17 -10.40 -19.78
CA ALA A 1046 11.51 -9.92 -20.09
C ALA A 1046 12.46 -11.12 -20.21
N GLN A 1047 13.30 -11.13 -21.24
CA GLN A 1047 14.22 -12.25 -21.49
C GLN A 1047 15.31 -12.34 -20.41
N THR A 1048 15.63 -11.22 -19.76
CA THR A 1048 16.56 -11.15 -18.62
C THR A 1048 16.32 -9.87 -17.83
N SER A 1049 16.83 -9.86 -16.60
CA SER A 1049 16.94 -8.68 -15.74
C SER A 1049 18.41 -8.46 -15.37
N MET A 1050 18.92 -7.23 -15.42
CA MET A 1050 20.28 -6.90 -14.97
C MET A 1050 20.30 -5.81 -13.90
N ILE A 1051 20.73 -6.14 -12.68
CA ILE A 1051 20.83 -5.17 -11.57
C ILE A 1051 22.03 -4.21 -11.77
N TRP A 1052 21.83 -2.94 -11.44
CA TRP A 1052 22.86 -1.92 -11.25
C TRP A 1052 23.11 -1.74 -9.75
N LEU A 1053 24.24 -2.11 -9.15
CA LEU A 1053 25.39 -2.90 -9.62
C LEU A 1053 25.52 -4.20 -8.80
N LEU A 1054 26.31 -5.18 -9.27
CA LEU A 1054 26.60 -6.40 -8.49
C LEU A 1054 27.60 -6.15 -7.34
N MET A 1055 28.65 -5.39 -7.61
CA MET A 1055 29.73 -5.07 -6.68
C MET A 1055 29.96 -3.57 -6.69
N ASP A 1056 30.28 -2.99 -5.53
CA ASP A 1056 30.91 -1.68 -5.45
C ASP A 1056 32.30 -1.85 -6.08
N GLN A 1057 32.66 -0.95 -7.00
CA GLN A 1057 33.93 -1.05 -7.71
C GLN A 1057 34.64 0.30 -7.70
N GLN A 1058 35.96 0.27 -7.50
CA GLN A 1058 36.82 1.39 -7.87
C GLN A 1058 36.86 1.52 -9.40
N TYR A 1059 36.34 2.63 -9.90
CA TYR A 1059 36.29 2.92 -11.33
C TYR A 1059 37.67 3.33 -11.84
N VAL A 1060 37.87 3.16 -13.15
CA VAL A 1060 39.08 3.55 -13.87
C VAL A 1060 38.99 5.00 -14.37
N ASP A 1061 40.10 5.58 -14.82
CA ASP A 1061 40.13 6.90 -15.47
C ASP A 1061 39.05 7.00 -16.59
N PRO A 1062 38.26 8.10 -16.65
CA PRO A 1062 38.39 9.37 -15.91
C PRO A 1062 37.68 9.43 -14.55
N LEU A 1063 37.05 8.35 -14.10
CA LEU A 1063 36.25 8.34 -12.86
C LEU A 1063 37.04 7.86 -11.63
N GLU A 1064 38.35 7.60 -11.77
CA GLU A 1064 39.19 6.98 -10.74
C GLU A 1064 39.30 7.79 -9.42
N ASN A 1065 39.07 9.09 -9.48
CA ASN A 1065 39.12 10.02 -8.34
C ASN A 1065 37.83 10.85 -8.23
N SER A 1066 36.72 10.36 -8.79
CA SER A 1066 35.45 11.10 -8.76
C SER A 1066 34.77 11.01 -7.41
N ASP A 1067 34.23 12.14 -6.97
CA ASP A 1067 33.27 12.26 -5.87
C ASP A 1067 31.99 12.88 -6.44
N GLY A 1068 30.81 12.47 -5.97
CA GLY A 1068 29.59 13.12 -6.43
C GLY A 1068 28.28 12.51 -5.95
N ASN A 1069 27.19 13.14 -6.40
CA ASN A 1069 25.81 12.83 -6.01
C ASN A 1069 25.28 11.50 -6.55
N ASP A 1070 26.05 10.80 -7.40
CA ASP A 1070 25.75 9.45 -7.90
C ASP A 1070 26.51 8.38 -7.11
N SER A 1071 26.69 8.60 -5.80
CA SER A 1071 27.35 7.65 -4.88
C SER A 1071 28.78 7.26 -5.26
N PHE A 1072 29.50 8.16 -5.93
CA PHE A 1072 30.94 8.06 -6.12
C PHE A 1072 31.67 8.63 -4.91
N HIS A 1073 32.57 7.83 -4.34
CA HIS A 1073 33.41 8.19 -3.20
C HIS A 1073 34.86 7.86 -3.51
N ASN A 1074 35.65 8.88 -3.85
CA ASN A 1074 37.03 8.76 -4.31
C ASN A 1074 37.14 7.68 -5.41
N GLY A 1075 36.27 7.74 -6.40
CA GLY A 1075 36.18 6.82 -7.53
C GLY A 1075 35.62 5.43 -7.22
N VAL A 1076 35.29 5.09 -5.96
CA VAL A 1076 34.50 3.89 -5.65
C VAL A 1076 33.03 4.22 -5.86
N HIS A 1077 32.39 3.46 -6.75
CA HIS A 1077 30.96 3.61 -7.00
C HIS A 1077 30.17 2.68 -6.08
N ARG A 1078 29.49 3.23 -5.08
CA ARG A 1078 28.86 2.47 -3.99
C ARG A 1078 27.44 1.97 -4.31
N TRP A 1079 27.16 1.52 -5.52
CA TRP A 1079 25.82 1.06 -5.92
C TRP A 1079 25.65 -0.48 -5.99
N GLY A 1080 26.68 -1.20 -5.59
CA GLY A 1080 26.76 -2.65 -5.58
C GLY A 1080 25.85 -3.33 -4.57
N LEU A 1081 25.68 -4.64 -4.74
CA LEU A 1081 25.14 -5.53 -3.70
C LEU A 1081 26.23 -6.04 -2.76
N SER A 1082 27.49 -5.82 -3.08
CA SER A 1082 28.62 -6.16 -2.24
C SER A 1082 29.60 -5.00 -2.18
N LYS A 1083 30.06 -4.68 -0.97
CA LYS A 1083 30.99 -3.59 -0.71
C LYS A 1083 32.36 -3.81 -1.34
N TRP A 1084 33.05 -2.71 -1.64
CA TRP A 1084 34.43 -2.74 -2.09
C TRP A 1084 35.35 -2.94 -0.88
N PRO A 1085 36.24 -3.94 -0.88
CA PRO A 1085 36.86 -4.46 0.35
C PRO A 1085 37.82 -3.50 1.07
N HIS A 1086 38.27 -2.45 0.39
CA HIS A 1086 39.17 -1.42 0.94
C HIS A 1086 38.48 -0.06 1.09
N ASP A 1087 37.16 -0.03 1.00
CA ASP A 1087 36.39 1.19 1.23
C ASP A 1087 36.35 1.55 2.73
N ASN A 1088 36.02 2.80 3.05
CA ASN A 1088 35.92 3.27 4.43
C ASN A 1088 34.62 2.86 5.15
N LEU A 1089 33.91 1.84 4.64
CA LEU A 1089 32.66 1.36 5.19
C LEU A 1089 32.87 0.31 6.30
N PRO A 1090 31.98 0.26 7.31
CA PRO A 1090 31.97 -0.83 8.28
C PRO A 1090 31.78 -2.19 7.60
N ASN A 1091 32.61 -3.17 7.99
CA ASN A 1091 32.62 -4.51 7.43
C ASN A 1091 32.67 -4.49 5.89
N ALA A 1092 33.55 -3.67 5.31
CA ALA A 1092 33.71 -3.48 3.85
C ALA A 1092 33.95 -4.79 3.07
N LYS A 1093 34.38 -5.86 3.74
CA LYS A 1093 34.56 -7.18 3.12
C LYS A 1093 33.28 -8.00 3.03
N SER A 1094 32.24 -7.72 3.82
CA SER A 1094 30.96 -8.44 3.79
C SER A 1094 30.00 -7.84 2.75
N PRO A 1095 29.14 -8.66 2.09
CA PRO A 1095 28.10 -8.16 1.22
C PRO A 1095 27.04 -7.32 1.95
N TYR A 1096 26.25 -6.55 1.21
CA TYR A 1096 25.01 -5.95 1.72
C TYR A 1096 23.91 -7.03 1.88
N PRO A 1097 22.88 -6.84 2.73
CA PRO A 1097 21.79 -7.81 2.91
C PRO A 1097 21.13 -8.28 1.61
N ALA A 1098 20.84 -7.35 0.69
CA ALA A 1098 20.18 -7.66 -0.57
C ALA A 1098 21.00 -8.56 -1.52
N PHE A 1099 22.32 -8.69 -1.29
CA PHE A 1099 23.16 -9.66 -1.99
C PHE A 1099 22.62 -11.08 -1.85
N TYR A 1100 22.17 -11.45 -0.65
CA TYR A 1100 21.78 -12.83 -0.35
C TYR A 1100 20.49 -13.21 -1.09
N ALA A 1101 19.51 -12.31 -1.09
CA ALA A 1101 18.30 -12.47 -1.89
C ALA A 1101 18.63 -12.57 -3.38
N PHE A 1102 19.39 -11.61 -3.92
CA PHE A 1102 19.76 -11.60 -5.33
C PHE A 1102 20.58 -12.84 -5.75
N SER A 1103 21.58 -13.23 -4.95
CA SER A 1103 22.45 -14.39 -5.18
C SER A 1103 21.64 -15.68 -5.24
N MET A 1104 20.72 -15.88 -4.28
CA MET A 1104 19.79 -17.02 -4.27
C MET A 1104 18.91 -17.03 -5.52
N ILE A 1105 18.33 -15.88 -5.86
CA ILE A 1105 17.42 -15.75 -7.01
C ILE A 1105 18.15 -16.01 -8.34
N SER A 1106 19.34 -15.41 -8.52
CA SER A 1106 20.19 -15.59 -9.69
C SER A 1106 20.59 -17.06 -9.88
N LYS A 1107 20.99 -17.71 -8.78
CA LYS A 1107 21.46 -19.10 -8.79
C LYS A 1107 20.39 -20.09 -9.23
N TYR A 1108 19.17 -19.91 -8.75
CA TYR A 1108 18.13 -20.93 -8.90
C TYR A 1108 17.12 -20.65 -10.00
N LEU A 1109 16.85 -19.39 -10.37
CA LEU A 1109 15.84 -19.10 -11.40
C LEU A 1109 16.38 -19.09 -12.82
N GLY A 1110 17.70 -18.95 -13.01
CA GLY A 1110 18.35 -18.85 -14.32
C GLY A 1110 19.06 -20.13 -14.77
N GLY A 1111 19.16 -20.33 -16.08
CA GLY A 1111 19.90 -21.40 -16.72
C GLY A 1111 20.38 -21.00 -18.12
N ARG A 1112 21.49 -21.58 -18.56
CA ARG A 1112 22.31 -21.06 -19.67
C ARG A 1112 21.85 -21.49 -21.06
N ASN A 1113 21.27 -22.69 -21.18
CA ASN A 1113 21.11 -23.36 -22.48
C ASN A 1113 19.66 -23.63 -22.90
N GLU A 1114 18.68 -23.41 -22.02
CA GLU A 1114 17.22 -23.50 -22.26
C GLU A 1114 16.54 -23.31 -20.90
N THR A 1115 16.10 -22.08 -20.59
CA THR A 1115 15.31 -21.84 -19.37
C THR A 1115 13.91 -21.46 -19.78
N LYS A 1116 12.99 -22.37 -19.48
CA LYS A 1116 11.57 -22.13 -19.62
C LYS A 1116 11.05 -21.35 -18.42
N VAL A 1117 10.10 -20.48 -18.64
CA VAL A 1117 9.29 -19.83 -17.61
C VAL A 1117 7.87 -20.30 -17.82
N PHE A 1118 7.27 -20.84 -16.77
CA PHE A 1118 5.88 -21.26 -16.79
C PHE A 1118 4.96 -20.09 -16.50
N LYS A 1119 3.73 -20.14 -17.01
CA LYS A 1119 2.70 -19.24 -16.50
C LYS A 1119 2.40 -19.59 -15.05
N THR A 1120 2.09 -18.57 -14.27
CA THR A 1120 1.76 -18.70 -12.84
C THR A 1120 0.53 -17.86 -12.50
N THR A 1121 -0.03 -18.00 -11.31
CA THR A 1121 -1.08 -17.09 -10.80
C THR A 1121 -0.69 -16.65 -9.39
N ASN A 1122 -0.62 -15.33 -9.20
CA ASN A 1122 -0.37 -14.68 -7.91
C ASN A 1122 -1.63 -14.68 -7.05
N SER A 1123 -1.50 -14.41 -5.76
CA SER A 1123 -2.62 -14.22 -4.84
C SER A 1123 -2.30 -13.11 -3.85
N ASP A 1124 -3.18 -12.12 -3.70
CA ASP A 1124 -2.99 -11.00 -2.77
C ASP A 1124 -1.57 -10.37 -2.94
N SER A 1125 -0.82 -10.25 -1.85
CA SER A 1125 0.55 -9.71 -1.78
C SER A 1125 1.64 -10.78 -1.97
N LEU A 1126 1.29 -11.97 -2.48
CA LEU A 1126 2.23 -13.04 -2.83
C LEU A 1126 2.46 -13.13 -4.34
N TYR A 1127 3.71 -12.93 -4.75
CA TYR A 1127 4.11 -12.99 -6.16
C TYR A 1127 4.91 -14.25 -6.45
N ILE A 1128 4.50 -15.00 -7.47
CA ILE A 1128 5.09 -16.30 -7.82
C ILE A 1128 5.62 -16.32 -9.25
N VAL A 1129 6.83 -16.85 -9.40
CA VAL A 1129 7.40 -17.22 -10.71
C VAL A 1129 7.94 -18.63 -10.65
N ALA A 1130 7.79 -19.36 -11.76
CA ALA A 1130 8.29 -20.72 -11.87
C ALA A 1130 9.11 -20.85 -13.16
N THR A 1131 10.31 -21.38 -13.03
CA THR A 1131 11.23 -21.61 -14.15
C THR A 1131 11.65 -23.08 -14.21
N GLN A 1132 12.09 -23.49 -15.39
CA GLN A 1132 12.71 -24.78 -15.64
C GLN A 1132 14.16 -24.58 -16.10
N PRO A 1133 15.11 -24.32 -15.17
CA PRO A 1133 16.49 -24.11 -15.53
C PRO A 1133 17.09 -25.34 -16.23
N ASN A 1134 17.82 -25.10 -17.33
CA ASN A 1134 18.54 -26.13 -18.09
C ASN A 1134 17.65 -27.28 -18.61
N GLY A 1135 16.35 -27.04 -18.76
CA GLY A 1135 15.36 -27.99 -19.27
C GLY A 1135 15.06 -29.22 -18.39
N LYS A 1136 15.63 -29.32 -17.19
CA LYS A 1136 15.51 -30.51 -16.32
C LYS A 1136 15.12 -30.21 -14.88
N GLU A 1137 15.50 -29.05 -14.37
CA GLU A 1137 15.24 -28.66 -12.99
C GLU A 1137 13.94 -27.87 -12.88
N LEU A 1138 13.35 -27.79 -11.68
CA LEU A 1138 12.22 -26.94 -11.38
C LEU A 1138 12.61 -25.99 -10.25
N SER A 1139 12.43 -24.69 -10.49
CA SER A 1139 12.63 -23.66 -9.49
C SER A 1139 11.41 -22.75 -9.42
N ILE A 1140 10.93 -22.49 -8.21
CA ILE A 1140 9.75 -21.67 -7.97
C ILE A 1140 10.14 -20.62 -6.94
N MET A 1141 10.03 -19.35 -7.29
CA MET A 1141 10.20 -18.26 -6.33
C MET A 1141 8.84 -17.76 -5.89
N VAL A 1142 8.69 -17.57 -4.58
CA VAL A 1142 7.55 -16.89 -3.97
C VAL A 1142 8.08 -15.71 -3.16
N VAL A 1143 7.51 -14.53 -3.40
CA VAL A 1143 7.84 -13.27 -2.73
C VAL A 1143 6.63 -12.85 -1.91
N ASN A 1144 6.80 -12.66 -0.60
CA ASN A 1144 5.81 -12.00 0.25
C ASN A 1144 6.07 -10.50 0.24
N ALA A 1145 5.20 -9.72 -0.39
CA ALA A 1145 5.30 -8.26 -0.41
C ALA A 1145 4.64 -7.60 0.80
N SER A 1146 3.85 -8.32 1.59
CA SER A 1146 3.23 -7.76 2.78
C SER A 1146 4.18 -7.67 3.97
N HIS A 1147 3.88 -6.76 4.89
CA HIS A 1147 4.55 -6.62 6.17
C HIS A 1147 4.05 -7.60 7.26
N SER A 1148 3.27 -8.61 6.86
CA SER A 1148 2.81 -9.71 7.72
C SER A 1148 3.18 -11.07 7.13
N ALA A 1149 3.22 -12.12 7.96
CA ALA A 1149 3.47 -13.48 7.45
C ALA A 1149 2.28 -13.98 6.62
N LYS A 1150 2.55 -14.74 5.55
CA LYS A 1150 1.51 -15.24 4.64
C LYS A 1150 1.63 -16.74 4.44
N LYS A 1151 0.54 -17.46 4.70
CA LYS A 1151 0.37 -18.88 4.39
C LYS A 1151 -0.15 -19.04 2.97
N PHE A 1152 0.39 -20.01 2.25
CA PHE A 1152 -0.05 -20.30 0.90
C PHE A 1152 0.13 -21.75 0.50
N GLU A 1153 -0.66 -22.14 -0.50
CA GLU A 1153 -0.56 -23.40 -1.21
C GLU A 1153 -0.16 -23.12 -2.66
N ILE A 1154 0.97 -23.68 -3.11
CA ILE A 1154 1.34 -23.72 -4.53
C ILE A 1154 0.68 -24.95 -5.15
N LYS A 1155 -0.14 -24.77 -6.18
CA LYS A 1155 -0.77 -25.85 -6.96
C LYS A 1155 -0.18 -25.96 -8.35
N PHE A 1156 0.03 -27.18 -8.81
CA PHE A 1156 0.49 -27.48 -10.16
C PHE A 1156 -0.68 -27.94 -11.03
N THR A 1157 -0.74 -27.47 -12.28
CA THR A 1157 -1.76 -27.96 -13.24
C THR A 1157 -1.57 -29.44 -13.55
N GLU A 1158 -0.33 -29.86 -13.77
CA GLU A 1158 0.06 -31.25 -13.97
C GLU A 1158 0.91 -31.73 -12.79
N SER A 1159 0.79 -33.00 -12.40
CA SER A 1159 1.61 -33.55 -11.32
C SER A 1159 3.09 -33.43 -11.65
N ILE A 1160 3.87 -32.91 -10.72
CA ILE A 1160 5.32 -33.02 -10.75
C ILE A 1160 5.76 -34.29 -10.00
N ASN A 1161 7.03 -34.68 -10.10
CA ASN A 1161 7.58 -35.78 -9.29
C ASN A 1161 8.99 -35.40 -8.84
N PHE A 1162 9.05 -34.35 -8.02
CA PHE A 1162 10.30 -33.72 -7.61
C PHE A 1162 10.41 -33.62 -6.09
N ASN A 1163 11.66 -33.65 -5.61
CA ASN A 1163 11.98 -33.16 -4.28
C ASN A 1163 12.37 -31.68 -4.41
N LEU A 1164 11.76 -30.82 -3.62
CA LEU A 1164 11.99 -29.38 -3.66
C LEU A 1164 12.62 -28.91 -2.34
N ARG A 1165 13.75 -28.22 -2.43
CA ARG A 1165 14.45 -27.60 -1.31
C ARG A 1165 14.08 -26.12 -1.25
N LYS A 1166 13.61 -25.67 -0.10
CA LYS A 1166 13.31 -24.26 0.18
C LYS A 1166 14.59 -23.57 0.61
N HIS A 1167 14.93 -22.50 -0.07
CA HIS A 1167 15.94 -21.53 0.35
C HIS A 1167 15.19 -20.26 0.74
N LEU A 1168 15.36 -19.80 1.98
CA LEU A 1168 14.60 -18.68 2.52
C LEU A 1168 15.52 -17.49 2.79
N TYR A 1169 15.28 -16.39 2.08
CA TYR A 1169 15.73 -15.07 2.50
C TYR A 1169 14.70 -14.49 3.45
N ASP A 1170 15.06 -14.43 4.73
CA ASP A 1170 14.30 -13.74 5.74
C ASP A 1170 15.01 -12.41 6.09
N PRO A 1171 14.47 -11.24 5.70
CA PRO A 1171 15.07 -9.93 5.98
C PRO A 1171 15.37 -9.73 7.47
N GLU A 1172 14.59 -10.40 8.30
CA GLU A 1172 14.62 -10.37 9.75
C GLU A 1172 15.78 -11.17 10.38
N GLN A 1173 16.29 -12.18 9.67
CA GLN A 1173 17.26 -13.15 10.20
C GLN A 1173 18.54 -13.21 9.39
N ILE A 1174 18.68 -12.36 8.36
CA ILE A 1174 19.86 -12.39 7.50
C ILE A 1174 21.12 -11.95 8.27
N ILE A 1175 22.15 -12.79 8.23
CA ILE A 1175 23.43 -12.53 8.89
C ILE A 1175 24.45 -12.17 7.80
N LEU A 1176 25.13 -11.04 7.99
CA LEU A 1176 26.18 -10.59 7.08
C LEU A 1176 27.50 -11.29 7.44
N ASP A 1177 28.02 -12.07 6.51
CA ASP A 1177 29.27 -12.81 6.66
C ASP A 1177 30.22 -12.48 5.50
N GLU A 1178 31.52 -12.44 5.78
CA GLU A 1178 32.57 -12.20 4.77
C GLU A 1178 32.65 -13.37 3.77
N ASP A 1179 32.57 -14.59 4.29
CA ASP A 1179 32.87 -15.85 3.59
C ASP A 1179 31.60 -16.70 3.33
N LYS A 1180 30.53 -16.52 4.11
CA LYS A 1180 29.23 -17.19 3.89
C LYS A 1180 28.27 -16.29 3.11
N PHE A 1181 28.23 -16.45 1.80
CA PHE A 1181 27.41 -15.63 0.88
C PHE A 1181 26.26 -16.42 0.21
N ASN A 1182 25.94 -17.62 0.71
CA ASN A 1182 24.86 -18.49 0.23
C ASN A 1182 23.79 -18.70 1.31
N ILE A 1183 22.53 -18.80 0.88
CA ILE A 1183 21.42 -19.24 1.71
C ILE A 1183 21.27 -20.76 1.56
N ASP A 1184 21.57 -21.48 2.63
CA ASP A 1184 21.35 -22.93 2.70
C ASP A 1184 19.84 -23.22 2.68
N TYR A 1185 19.46 -24.44 2.27
CA TYR A 1185 18.04 -24.80 2.36
C TYR A 1185 17.64 -25.06 3.82
N ASP A 1186 16.50 -24.54 4.22
CA ASP A 1186 15.96 -24.68 5.58
C ASP A 1186 14.95 -25.84 5.67
N LYS A 1187 14.34 -26.22 4.53
CA LYS A 1187 13.29 -27.24 4.46
C LYS A 1187 13.35 -28.02 3.15
N GLU A 1188 13.04 -29.32 3.18
CA GLU A 1188 12.92 -30.17 1.99
C GLU A 1188 11.51 -30.78 1.91
N PHE A 1189 10.85 -30.59 0.77
CA PHE A 1189 9.56 -31.19 0.42
C PHE A 1189 9.83 -32.41 -0.47
N LYS A 1190 9.43 -33.60 -0.01
CA LYS A 1190 9.71 -34.87 -0.69
C LYS A 1190 8.52 -35.33 -1.53
N ASN A 1191 8.80 -35.88 -2.71
CA ASN A 1191 7.82 -36.47 -3.61
C ASN A 1191 6.62 -35.54 -3.87
N VAL A 1192 6.90 -34.26 -4.14
CA VAL A 1192 5.86 -33.27 -4.45
C VAL A 1192 5.16 -33.72 -5.72
N GLN A 1193 3.83 -33.85 -5.65
CA GLN A 1193 2.99 -34.24 -6.77
C GLN A 1193 2.13 -33.06 -7.24
N SER A 1194 1.09 -32.72 -6.49
CA SER A 1194 0.08 -31.75 -6.91
C SER A 1194 0.17 -30.40 -6.21
N ASN A 1195 0.75 -30.32 -5.00
CA ASN A 1195 0.83 -29.08 -4.25
C ASN A 1195 1.99 -29.00 -3.25
N ILE A 1196 2.24 -27.78 -2.75
CA ILE A 1196 3.12 -27.46 -1.63
C ILE A 1196 2.38 -26.48 -0.72
N LEU A 1197 2.25 -26.81 0.56
CA LEU A 1197 1.76 -25.88 1.58
C LEU A 1197 2.96 -25.30 2.35
N ASP A 1198 3.05 -23.99 2.43
CA ASP A 1198 4.11 -23.32 3.18
C ASP A 1198 3.71 -21.93 3.69
N GLU A 1199 4.59 -21.32 4.48
CA GLU A 1199 4.44 -19.98 5.01
C GLU A 1199 5.73 -19.18 4.77
N LEU A 1200 5.59 -17.91 4.43
CA LEU A 1200 6.69 -16.96 4.38
C LEU A 1200 6.55 -15.89 5.47
N PRO A 1201 7.66 -15.51 6.13
CA PRO A 1201 7.67 -14.40 7.08
C PRO A 1201 7.35 -13.09 6.37
N SER A 1202 7.11 -12.04 7.17
CA SER A 1202 6.97 -10.66 6.68
C SER A 1202 8.13 -10.33 5.74
N ARG A 1203 7.80 -9.83 4.55
CA ARG A 1203 8.81 -9.46 3.52
C ARG A 1203 9.76 -10.61 3.12
N GLY A 1204 9.43 -11.86 3.42
CA GLY A 1204 10.23 -13.04 3.08
C GLY A 1204 10.26 -13.36 1.58
N VAL A 1205 11.36 -13.92 1.12
CA VAL A 1205 11.51 -14.46 -0.24
C VAL A 1205 11.99 -15.89 -0.17
N ALA A 1206 11.28 -16.82 -0.78
CA ALA A 1206 11.75 -18.20 -0.88
C ALA A 1206 11.91 -18.65 -2.33
N VAL A 1207 12.92 -19.50 -2.55
CA VAL A 1207 13.05 -20.30 -3.76
C VAL A 1207 12.96 -21.77 -3.41
N TYR A 1208 12.01 -22.47 -4.01
CA TYR A 1208 11.83 -23.91 -3.96
C TYR A 1208 12.47 -24.50 -5.20
N SER A 1209 13.58 -25.24 -5.06
CA SER A 1209 14.31 -25.78 -6.21
C SER A 1209 14.64 -27.26 -6.09
N THR A 1210 14.69 -27.96 -7.22
CA THR A 1210 15.25 -29.31 -7.32
C THR A 1210 16.77 -29.33 -7.25
N MET A 1211 17.41 -28.19 -7.53
CA MET A 1211 18.86 -27.99 -7.48
C MET A 1211 19.39 -28.19 -6.04
N LYS A 1212 20.67 -28.56 -5.94
CA LYS A 1212 21.35 -28.80 -4.66
C LYS A 1212 22.16 -27.60 -4.21
#